data_AF-A0A7G2CU97-F1
#
_entry.id   AF-A0A7G2CU97-F1
#
_cell.length_a   1.000
_cell.length_b   1.000
_cell.length_c   1.000
_cell.angle_alpha   90.00
_cell.angle_beta   90.00
_cell.angle_gamma   90.00
#
_symmetry.space_group_name_H-M   'P 1'
#
loop_
_entity.id
_entity.type
_entity.pdbx_description
1 polymer ?
#
loop_
_entity_poly.entity_id
_entity_poly.type
_entity_poly.pdbx_seq_one_letter_code
_entity_poly.pdbx_strand_id
1 'polypeptide(L)'
;MHTKTLRLTCATLVTLLLFSSAAAEKGRCIHDEIQLRQAQSGFIAPVLEVDSHQSTKQSREALRGIKFRLGLRDLDDPEKYCQTAGQTVRNLEGILMTCSEDQVLTDAKRNYLINTLLPKATSTLSNALKTKPTSLSVSQGYLKYTCEYFRAAEDLKEKKDGDFILLVAAGPTESGTVAWASPCVQNKDRKAVVGVINISPAYIGPAASSWRTVIHEILHALGFMQLGGDQVQMRGKSVNLVTSPKVKAKAAEHYNCPDLEGMEVNDDGGTGTKGSHWKSRTANDDLMAGYTSNVMFLSPMTLAFMEDTGFYTPDYGKANILPYGHGAGCNFVRQPCISGGVSAYPQYFPTSGAKQLCASDYSAVGQIRDRSATCPDPLYNYYGDGMCAPEARMDFCTFYLPVQVCSVSETEWSNRCFNKFDESGAACLPVSCNFDAQTYTVGGVPCTPGESVTVNAASYKCLHFYEACPYRLTGDPVKSCIPDCKTCNDGVCEACNDPYVLSASKTCELPTPDCTANCKTCNNGVCEACNDPYVLSASKTCELPTPDCTPNCKTCNNGVCEACNDPYVLSASKTCELPTPTCTPNCKTCNNGVCEACNDPYVLSASKTCELPTPTCTPNCKTCNNGVCEACNDPYVLSASKTCELPTPDCTANCKTCNNNVCTQCEDAYMITSESSLCVSKIENCVSATDDGKCTSCGGSRKPSEDASKCVSKGIPWWVWLIIGIVGAVVVLAIIISAVCCCCCSDTNLYGESKSSHSSRSSSRSSRRFDDSYSDSYSGSYSGSYSSSYTGSYSGSSSRSSSRSSSRSSSSSSWRTGSSSGRYY
;
A
#
# COMPACT_ATOMS: atom_id res chain seq x y z
N MET A 1 -49.09 -28.91 49.65
CA MET A 1 -47.93 -28.25 50.28
C MET A 1 -46.66 -28.66 49.54
N HIS A 2 -45.63 -27.80 49.58
CA HIS A 2 -44.27 -27.84 49.00
C HIS A 2 -43.77 -28.97 48.04
N THR A 3 -42.97 -28.50 47.07
CA THR A 3 -41.86 -29.17 46.35
C THR A 3 -42.15 -30.42 45.49
N LYS A 4 -42.14 -30.24 44.15
CA LYS A 4 -41.35 -31.03 43.18
C LYS A 4 -41.60 -30.56 41.72
N THR A 5 -40.74 -29.67 41.20
CA THR A 5 -40.64 -29.36 39.75
C THR A 5 -39.28 -28.71 39.44
N LEU A 6 -38.70 -29.04 38.27
CA LEU A 6 -37.34 -28.72 37.74
C LEU A 6 -36.17 -29.67 38.10
N ARG A 7 -36.03 -30.76 37.33
CA ARG A 7 -34.75 -31.43 36.98
C ARG A 7 -34.89 -32.30 35.71
N LEU A 8 -35.12 -31.70 34.53
CA LEU A 8 -35.09 -32.46 33.26
C LEU A 8 -34.76 -31.65 31.98
N THR A 9 -34.02 -30.54 32.07
CA THR A 9 -33.73 -29.65 30.93
C THR A 9 -32.26 -29.21 30.86
N CYS A 10 -31.32 -30.03 31.34
CA CYS A 10 -29.88 -29.68 31.39
C CYS A 10 -28.97 -30.53 30.49
N ALA A 11 -29.49 -31.56 29.82
CA ALA A 11 -28.68 -32.49 29.00
C ALA A 11 -28.66 -32.14 27.50
N THR A 12 -29.64 -31.38 27.00
CA THR A 12 -29.82 -31.08 25.56
C THR A 12 -29.45 -29.65 25.16
N LEU A 13 -29.18 -28.75 26.12
CA LEU A 13 -28.59 -27.43 25.80
C LEU A 13 -27.07 -27.49 25.62
N VAL A 14 -26.38 -28.42 26.29
CA VAL A 14 -24.90 -28.46 26.33
C VAL A 14 -24.31 -28.80 24.95
N THR A 15 -24.95 -29.68 24.18
CA THR A 15 -24.51 -30.06 22.83
C THR A 15 -24.84 -29.02 21.75
N LEU A 16 -25.70 -28.03 22.03
CA LEU A 16 -25.99 -26.90 21.13
C LEU A 16 -25.15 -25.65 21.45
N LEU A 17 -24.53 -25.58 22.62
CA LEU A 17 -23.63 -24.48 23.04
C LEU A 17 -22.14 -24.74 22.71
N LEU A 18 -21.81 -25.89 22.12
CA LEU A 18 -20.45 -26.27 21.72
C LEU A 18 -20.15 -26.07 20.22
N PHE A 19 -21.10 -25.54 19.44
CA PHE A 19 -20.92 -25.15 18.03
C PHE A 19 -21.03 -23.63 17.80
N SER A 20 -21.04 -22.83 18.87
CA SER A 20 -21.25 -21.37 18.82
C SER A 20 -20.26 -20.59 19.71
N SER A 21 -19.06 -21.14 19.92
CA SER A 21 -18.00 -20.53 20.75
C SER A 21 -16.58 -20.77 20.22
N ALA A 22 -16.46 -21.09 18.92
CA ALA A 22 -15.19 -20.95 18.18
C ALA A 22 -14.88 -19.45 17.94
N ALA A 23 -14.74 -18.68 19.03
CA ALA A 23 -14.19 -17.34 18.98
C ALA A 23 -12.71 -17.47 18.59
N ALA A 24 -12.42 -17.26 17.30
CA ALA A 24 -11.10 -17.52 16.72
C ALA A 24 -10.00 -16.87 17.56
N GLU A 25 -9.16 -17.70 18.18
CA GLU A 25 -7.97 -17.26 18.88
C GLU A 25 -7.05 -16.64 17.82
N LYS A 26 -6.98 -15.30 17.80
CA LYS A 26 -6.36 -14.56 16.70
C LYS A 26 -4.90 -14.98 16.56
N GLY A 27 -4.57 -15.55 15.42
CA GLY A 27 -3.24 -16.05 15.14
C GLY A 27 -2.19 -14.95 15.35
N ARG A 28 -1.17 -15.27 16.13
CA ARG A 28 -0.01 -14.41 16.40
C ARG A 28 1.13 -14.77 15.45
N CYS A 29 1.94 -13.78 15.13
CA CYS A 29 3.26 -14.00 14.56
C CYS A 29 4.24 -14.19 15.73
N ILE A 30 5.31 -14.99 15.56
CA ILE A 30 6.30 -15.23 16.64
C ILE A 30 7.74 -14.83 16.27
N HIS A 31 7.91 -14.04 15.20
CA HIS A 31 9.18 -13.40 14.80
C HIS A 31 9.97 -12.86 16.01
N ASP A 32 9.24 -12.25 16.93
CA ASP A 32 9.70 -11.61 18.13
C ASP A 32 10.23 -12.58 19.20
N GLU A 33 9.60 -13.76 19.35
CA GLU A 33 10.15 -14.84 20.19
C GLU A 33 11.44 -15.40 19.59
N ILE A 34 11.53 -15.49 18.25
CA ILE A 34 12.75 -15.93 17.56
C ILE A 34 13.89 -14.94 17.80
N GLN A 35 13.64 -13.63 17.65
CA GLN A 35 14.64 -12.59 17.87
C GLN A 35 15.14 -12.54 19.30
N LEU A 36 14.27 -12.75 20.31
CA LEU A 36 14.69 -12.86 21.70
C LEU A 36 15.68 -14.00 21.90
N ARG A 37 15.37 -15.19 21.38
CA ARG A 37 16.21 -16.38 21.53
C ARG A 37 17.58 -16.16 20.87
N GLN A 38 17.62 -15.51 19.69
CA GLN A 38 18.85 -15.08 19.03
C GLN A 38 19.65 -14.05 19.86
N ALA A 39 19.00 -12.99 20.36
CA ALA A 39 19.67 -11.94 21.14
C ALA A 39 20.22 -12.48 22.49
N GLN A 40 19.45 -13.34 23.18
CA GLN A 40 19.86 -13.99 24.42
C GLN A 40 21.00 -15.00 24.22
N SER A 41 21.09 -15.63 23.04
CA SER A 41 22.22 -16.50 22.67
C SER A 41 23.46 -15.73 22.18
N GLY A 42 23.47 -14.39 22.31
CA GLY A 42 24.59 -13.53 21.91
C GLY A 42 24.78 -13.41 20.40
N PHE A 43 23.72 -13.61 19.61
CA PHE A 43 23.81 -13.52 18.15
C PHE A 43 24.20 -12.10 17.70
N ILE A 44 25.28 -12.04 16.94
CA ILE A 44 25.62 -10.91 16.07
C ILE A 44 25.43 -11.43 14.65
N ALA A 45 24.55 -10.78 13.87
CA ALA A 45 24.33 -11.14 12.48
C ALA A 45 25.66 -11.05 11.70
N PRO A 46 26.10 -12.12 10.99
CA PRO A 46 27.31 -12.07 10.21
C PRO A 46 27.27 -10.96 9.16
N VAL A 47 28.43 -10.34 8.93
CA VAL A 47 28.58 -9.27 7.94
C VAL A 47 29.07 -9.87 6.63
N LEU A 48 28.26 -9.78 5.57
CA LEU A 48 28.70 -10.07 4.21
C LEU A 48 29.45 -8.88 3.62
N GLU A 49 30.55 -9.16 2.92
CA GLU A 49 31.22 -8.20 2.07
C GLU A 49 30.40 -7.97 0.79
N VAL A 50 29.54 -6.97 0.85
CA VAL A 50 28.79 -6.48 -0.30
C VAL A 50 29.67 -5.50 -1.08
N ASP A 51 29.91 -5.81 -2.36
CA ASP A 51 30.51 -4.87 -3.29
C ASP A 51 29.43 -3.91 -3.77
N SER A 52 29.27 -2.78 -3.08
CA SER A 52 28.79 -1.57 -3.76
C SER A 52 29.77 -1.24 -4.88
N HIS A 53 29.32 -0.83 -6.06
CA HIS A 53 30.22 -0.45 -7.16
C HIS A 53 31.04 0.82 -6.84
N GLN A 54 32.15 0.65 -6.09
CA GLN A 54 33.14 1.69 -5.82
C GLN A 54 34.04 1.93 -7.04
N SER A 55 33.42 2.24 -8.18
CA SER A 55 34.08 3.04 -9.20
C SER A 55 34.23 4.45 -8.66
N THR A 56 35.42 5.05 -8.79
CA THR A 56 35.73 6.40 -8.27
C THR A 56 35.11 7.55 -9.09
N LYS A 57 34.04 7.25 -9.85
CA LYS A 57 33.07 8.22 -10.36
C LYS A 57 31.69 7.84 -9.84
N GLN A 58 31.17 8.65 -8.93
CA GLN A 58 29.86 8.44 -8.30
C GLN A 58 28.71 8.77 -9.28
N SER A 59 28.53 7.93 -10.30
CA SER A 59 27.27 7.89 -11.04
C SER A 59 26.14 7.58 -10.07
N ARG A 60 25.05 8.35 -10.13
CA ARG A 60 23.83 8.07 -9.37
C ARG A 60 23.18 6.79 -9.91
N GLU A 61 23.54 5.64 -9.34
CA GLU A 61 22.79 4.40 -9.58
C GLU A 61 21.33 4.63 -9.20
N ALA A 62 20.42 4.36 -10.15
CA ALA A 62 19.00 4.58 -9.93
C ALA A 62 18.46 3.59 -8.90
N LEU A 63 17.74 4.10 -7.90
CA LEU A 63 17.05 3.25 -6.93
C LEU A 63 15.98 2.42 -7.64
N ARG A 64 15.98 1.10 -7.43
CA ARG A 64 15.00 0.17 -7.98
C ARG A 64 14.14 -0.44 -6.87
N GLY A 65 12.98 -1.00 -7.23
CA GLY A 65 12.23 -1.86 -6.31
C GLY A 65 13.07 -3.06 -5.86
N ILE A 66 12.95 -3.46 -4.59
CA ILE A 66 13.75 -4.55 -4.00
C ILE A 66 13.67 -5.81 -4.86
N LYS A 67 14.80 -6.27 -5.42
CA LYS A 67 14.89 -7.54 -6.14
C LYS A 67 15.14 -8.69 -5.16
N PHE A 68 14.09 -9.46 -4.86
CA PHE A 68 14.18 -10.63 -3.98
C PHE A 68 14.75 -11.85 -4.72
N ARG A 69 15.73 -12.55 -4.12
CA ARG A 69 16.10 -13.93 -4.49
C ARG A 69 15.47 -14.89 -3.47
N LEU A 70 14.65 -15.83 -3.92
CA LEU A 70 13.94 -16.77 -3.04
C LEU A 70 14.67 -18.12 -2.96
N GLY A 71 15.03 -18.55 -1.75
CA GLY A 71 15.55 -19.88 -1.46
C GLY A 71 14.44 -20.81 -1.00
N LEU A 72 13.89 -21.61 -1.91
CA LEU A 72 12.71 -22.46 -1.65
C LEU A 72 13.06 -23.87 -1.13
N ARG A 73 14.34 -24.17 -0.87
CA ARG A 73 14.83 -25.54 -0.71
C ARG A 73 14.20 -26.31 0.46
N ASP A 74 13.87 -25.64 1.56
CA ASP A 74 13.23 -26.26 2.73
C ASP A 74 11.76 -26.65 2.48
N LEU A 75 11.12 -26.15 1.41
CA LEU A 75 9.79 -26.63 0.99
C LEU A 75 9.89 -28.05 0.42
N ASP A 76 10.92 -28.35 -0.37
CA ASP A 76 11.12 -29.65 -1.05
C ASP A 76 11.94 -30.65 -0.21
N ASP A 77 12.01 -30.41 1.10
CA ASP A 77 12.84 -31.17 2.03
C ASP A 77 11.98 -31.90 3.07
N PRO A 78 11.80 -33.24 2.96
CA PRO A 78 10.89 -34.01 3.81
C PRO A 78 11.24 -34.00 5.30
N GLU A 79 12.41 -33.48 5.69
CA GLU A 79 12.84 -33.28 7.08
C GLU A 79 12.33 -31.98 7.71
N LYS A 80 11.74 -31.05 6.92
CA LYS A 80 11.39 -29.67 7.33
C LYS A 80 9.90 -29.45 7.54
N TYR A 81 9.05 -30.22 6.85
CA TYR A 81 7.61 -30.02 6.81
C TYR A 81 6.85 -31.31 7.13
N CYS A 82 5.62 -31.14 7.61
CA CYS A 82 4.70 -32.26 7.86
C CYS A 82 4.16 -32.82 6.54
N GLN A 83 4.45 -34.09 6.27
CA GLN A 83 3.93 -34.84 5.12
C GLN A 83 2.60 -35.53 5.46
N THR A 84 2.43 -35.97 6.71
CA THR A 84 1.19 -36.60 7.20
C THR A 84 0.86 -36.17 8.64
N ALA A 85 -0.42 -36.24 9.00
CA ALA A 85 -0.85 -36.06 10.38
C ALA A 85 -0.35 -37.22 11.26
N GLY A 86 0.00 -36.92 12.51
CA GLY A 86 0.63 -37.86 13.44
C GLY A 86 2.13 -38.05 13.24
N GLN A 87 2.72 -37.58 12.14
CA GLN A 87 4.18 -37.53 11.97
C GLN A 87 4.81 -36.63 13.05
N THR A 88 6.02 -36.96 13.50
CA THR A 88 6.85 -36.02 14.29
C THR A 88 7.92 -35.42 13.40
N VAL A 89 7.97 -34.09 13.32
CA VAL A 89 8.95 -33.31 12.53
C VAL A 89 9.62 -32.29 13.45
N ARG A 90 10.85 -31.87 13.14
CA ARG A 90 11.50 -30.79 13.88
C ARG A 90 11.10 -29.46 13.26
N ASN A 91 10.53 -28.55 14.05
CA ASN A 91 10.29 -27.18 13.58
C ASN A 91 11.62 -26.46 13.30
N LEU A 92 11.56 -25.31 12.64
CA LEU A 92 12.77 -24.54 12.28
C LEU A 92 13.33 -23.71 13.45
N GLU A 93 13.05 -24.15 14.68
CA GLU A 93 13.57 -23.61 15.95
C GLU A 93 14.32 -24.70 16.74
N GLY A 94 14.37 -25.93 16.21
CA GLY A 94 15.02 -27.08 16.82
C GLY A 94 14.11 -27.98 17.66
N ILE A 95 12.83 -27.66 17.82
CA ILE A 95 11.87 -28.37 18.70
C ILE A 95 11.18 -29.49 17.92
N LEU A 96 10.98 -30.67 18.54
CA LEU A 96 10.20 -31.76 17.94
C LEU A 96 8.70 -31.53 18.15
N MET A 97 7.93 -31.60 17.08
CA MET A 97 6.49 -31.33 17.06
C MET A 97 5.72 -32.45 16.35
N THR A 98 4.56 -32.83 16.91
CA THR A 98 3.62 -33.76 16.26
C THR A 98 2.70 -32.98 15.33
N CYS A 99 2.67 -33.37 14.06
CA CYS A 99 1.88 -32.76 13.01
C CYS A 99 0.37 -33.04 13.17
N SER A 100 -0.44 -31.99 13.20
CA SER A 100 -1.89 -32.07 12.98
C SER A 100 -2.23 -31.95 11.48
N GLU A 101 -3.48 -32.23 11.09
CA GLU A 101 -3.91 -32.24 9.68
C GLU A 101 -3.78 -30.88 8.98
N ASP A 102 -4.06 -29.79 9.71
CA ASP A 102 -3.86 -28.41 9.25
C ASP A 102 -2.39 -28.07 9.03
N GLN A 103 -1.48 -28.65 9.82
CA GLN A 103 -0.03 -28.45 9.69
C GLN A 103 0.60 -29.23 8.52
N VAL A 104 -0.14 -30.10 7.82
CA VAL A 104 0.39 -30.82 6.63
C VAL A 104 0.56 -29.87 5.44
N LEU A 105 1.77 -29.85 4.85
CA LEU A 105 2.09 -29.10 3.63
C LEU A 105 1.78 -29.95 2.39
N THR A 106 0.52 -29.91 1.96
CA THR A 106 0.08 -30.55 0.71
C THR A 106 0.62 -29.82 -0.52
N ASP A 107 0.66 -30.49 -1.67
CA ASP A 107 1.13 -29.87 -2.93
C ASP A 107 0.26 -28.69 -3.36
N ALA A 108 -1.04 -28.69 -3.03
CA ALA A 108 -1.91 -27.54 -3.23
C ALA A 108 -1.44 -26.31 -2.42
N LYS A 109 -1.10 -26.50 -1.12
CA LYS A 109 -0.54 -25.44 -0.27
C LYS A 109 0.84 -24.99 -0.76
N ARG A 110 1.74 -25.93 -1.06
CA ARG A 110 3.07 -25.69 -1.65
C ARG A 110 2.96 -24.81 -2.89
N ASN A 111 2.13 -25.21 -3.85
CA ASN A 111 1.95 -24.48 -5.10
C ASN A 111 1.30 -23.10 -4.89
N TYR A 112 0.35 -22.98 -3.96
CA TYR A 112 -0.26 -21.68 -3.63
C TYR A 112 0.72 -20.73 -2.92
N LEU A 113 1.58 -21.25 -2.05
CA LEU A 113 2.66 -20.49 -1.43
C LEU A 113 3.64 -19.97 -2.48
N ILE A 114 4.18 -20.86 -3.31
CA ILE A 114 5.21 -20.56 -4.31
C ILE A 114 4.70 -19.63 -5.42
N ASN A 115 3.51 -19.89 -5.96
CA ASN A 115 3.02 -19.20 -7.16
C ASN A 115 2.04 -18.04 -6.88
N THR A 116 1.48 -17.95 -5.67
CA THR A 116 0.47 -16.91 -5.33
C THR A 116 0.89 -16.04 -4.15
N LEU A 117 1.23 -16.62 -3.00
CA LEU A 117 1.53 -15.83 -1.79
C LEU A 117 2.88 -15.09 -1.90
N LEU A 118 3.97 -15.80 -2.21
CA LEU A 118 5.30 -15.21 -2.28
C LEU A 118 5.42 -14.13 -3.38
N PRO A 119 5.00 -14.37 -4.65
CA PRO A 119 5.18 -13.37 -5.72
C PRO A 119 4.36 -12.11 -5.46
N LYS A 120 3.17 -12.24 -4.85
CA LYS A 120 2.30 -11.12 -4.49
C LYS A 120 2.87 -10.31 -3.31
N ALA A 121 3.40 -10.98 -2.30
CA ALA A 121 4.02 -10.32 -1.15
C ALA A 121 5.33 -9.59 -1.54
N THR A 122 6.21 -10.24 -2.30
CA THR A 122 7.46 -9.63 -2.77
C THR A 122 7.20 -8.48 -3.73
N SER A 123 6.38 -8.65 -4.77
CA SER A 123 6.08 -7.57 -5.74
C SER A 123 5.41 -6.36 -5.09
N THR A 124 4.56 -6.56 -4.07
CA THR A 124 3.98 -5.44 -3.29
C THR A 124 5.09 -4.64 -2.59
N LEU A 125 6.06 -5.31 -1.97
CA LEU A 125 7.21 -4.64 -1.34
C LEU A 125 8.20 -4.06 -2.35
N SER A 126 8.46 -4.71 -3.48
CA SER A 126 9.28 -4.16 -4.58
C SER A 126 8.65 -2.88 -5.15
N ASN A 127 7.32 -2.80 -5.22
CA ASN A 127 6.60 -1.61 -5.65
C ASN A 127 6.58 -0.51 -4.57
N ALA A 128 6.45 -0.87 -3.29
CA ALA A 128 6.33 0.08 -2.19
C ALA A 128 7.67 0.57 -1.61
N LEU A 129 8.77 -0.18 -1.78
CA LEU A 129 10.10 0.13 -1.26
C LEU A 129 11.16 0.03 -2.36
N LYS A 130 11.89 1.13 -2.58
CA LYS A 130 13.05 1.19 -3.47
C LYS A 130 14.34 1.11 -2.65
N THR A 131 15.40 0.55 -3.20
CA THR A 131 16.73 0.46 -2.57
C THR A 131 17.84 0.55 -3.63
N LYS A 132 19.10 0.63 -3.20
CA LYS A 132 20.25 0.61 -4.11
C LYS A 132 20.45 -0.81 -4.66
N PRO A 133 20.66 -0.98 -5.98
CA PRO A 133 21.01 -2.28 -6.55
C PRO A 133 22.23 -2.91 -5.87
N THR A 134 22.22 -4.22 -5.70
CA THR A 134 23.39 -4.99 -5.23
C THR A 134 23.40 -6.40 -5.83
N SER A 135 24.55 -7.06 -5.76
CA SER A 135 24.70 -8.49 -6.06
C SER A 135 25.10 -9.26 -4.80
N LEU A 136 24.31 -10.27 -4.46
CA LEU A 136 24.42 -11.04 -3.22
C LEU A 136 24.62 -12.53 -3.48
N SER A 137 25.25 -13.20 -2.52
CA SER A 137 25.25 -14.65 -2.35
C SER A 137 25.16 -15.02 -0.87
N VAL A 138 24.74 -16.25 -0.60
CA VAL A 138 24.79 -16.86 0.73
C VAL A 138 25.14 -18.33 0.61
N SER A 139 25.95 -18.82 1.56
CA SER A 139 26.21 -20.25 1.75
C SER A 139 25.79 -20.65 3.15
N GLN A 140 25.55 -21.95 3.38
CA GLN A 140 25.13 -22.49 4.67
C GLN A 140 26.06 -22.06 5.83
N GLY A 141 27.34 -21.82 5.55
CA GLY A 141 28.32 -21.36 6.54
C GLY A 141 28.02 -19.99 7.17
N TYR A 142 27.26 -19.12 6.49
CA TYR A 142 26.83 -17.82 7.02
C TYR A 142 25.56 -17.90 7.89
N LEU A 143 24.78 -18.98 7.78
CA LEU A 143 23.59 -19.19 8.60
C LEU A 143 23.99 -19.68 9.99
N LYS A 144 23.39 -19.12 11.05
CA LYS A 144 23.75 -19.34 12.46
C LYS A 144 22.50 -19.27 13.34
N TYR A 145 22.51 -19.96 14.48
CA TYR A 145 21.37 -20.00 15.42
C TYR A 145 20.10 -20.40 14.67
N THR A 146 18.94 -19.76 14.90
CA THR A 146 17.68 -20.13 14.23
C THR A 146 17.78 -20.18 12.70
N CYS A 147 18.65 -19.37 12.08
CA CYS A 147 18.84 -19.37 10.64
C CYS A 147 19.52 -20.65 10.12
N GLU A 148 20.29 -21.38 10.94
CA GLU A 148 20.97 -22.61 10.51
C GLU A 148 20.03 -23.80 10.31
N TYR A 149 18.78 -23.68 10.78
CA TYR A 149 17.69 -24.62 10.49
C TYR A 149 17.11 -24.47 9.07
N PHE A 150 17.50 -23.46 8.28
CA PHE A 150 17.16 -23.33 6.86
C PHE A 150 18.29 -23.84 5.97
N ARG A 151 17.98 -24.34 4.77
CA ARG A 151 18.94 -24.82 3.77
C ARG A 151 19.15 -23.77 2.67
N ALA A 152 20.31 -23.11 2.67
CA ALA A 152 20.74 -22.29 1.55
C ALA A 152 20.98 -23.17 0.31
N ALA A 153 20.20 -22.93 -0.76
CA ALA A 153 20.33 -23.65 -2.03
C ALA A 153 21.67 -23.38 -2.73
N GLU A 154 22.12 -24.31 -3.58
CA GLU A 154 23.42 -24.22 -4.26
C GLU A 154 23.54 -23.00 -5.17
N ASP A 155 22.45 -22.62 -5.87
CA ASP A 155 22.42 -21.45 -6.76
C ASP A 155 22.57 -20.11 -6.00
N LEU A 156 22.25 -20.09 -4.70
CA LEU A 156 22.41 -18.92 -3.84
C LEU A 156 23.88 -18.66 -3.47
N LYS A 157 24.76 -19.65 -3.63
CA LYS A 157 26.21 -19.47 -3.41
C LYS A 157 26.86 -18.58 -4.47
N GLU A 158 26.28 -18.53 -5.66
CA GLU A 158 26.75 -17.65 -6.74
C GLU A 158 26.29 -16.20 -6.50
N LYS A 159 27.26 -15.27 -6.55
CA LYS A 159 27.02 -13.83 -6.37
C LYS A 159 26.31 -13.29 -7.61
N LYS A 160 25.02 -12.96 -7.47
CA LYS A 160 24.14 -12.54 -8.55
C LYS A 160 23.28 -11.35 -8.14
N ASP A 161 22.81 -10.62 -9.14
CA ASP A 161 21.88 -9.50 -9.03
C ASP A 161 20.67 -9.83 -8.11
N GLY A 162 20.50 -9.06 -7.04
CA GLY A 162 19.48 -9.27 -6.03
C GLY A 162 19.76 -8.47 -4.76
N ASP A 163 18.75 -7.77 -4.26
CA ASP A 163 18.87 -6.79 -3.17
C ASP A 163 18.59 -7.36 -1.78
N PHE A 164 17.95 -8.54 -1.74
CA PHE A 164 17.67 -9.32 -0.54
C PHE A 164 17.52 -10.81 -0.89
N ILE A 165 18.09 -11.70 -0.08
CA ILE A 165 17.86 -13.14 -0.19
C ILE A 165 16.90 -13.58 0.92
N LEU A 166 15.78 -14.20 0.56
CA LEU A 166 14.78 -14.72 1.49
C LEU A 166 14.73 -16.24 1.40
N LEU A 167 15.15 -16.93 2.46
CA LEU A 167 15.00 -18.39 2.59
C LEU A 167 13.60 -18.71 3.12
N VAL A 168 12.86 -19.58 2.43
CA VAL A 168 11.43 -19.83 2.69
C VAL A 168 11.21 -21.27 3.08
N ALA A 169 10.46 -21.46 4.17
CA ALA A 169 9.97 -22.75 4.63
C ALA A 169 8.49 -22.71 5.02
N ALA A 170 7.92 -23.91 5.18
CA ALA A 170 6.58 -24.11 5.70
C ALA A 170 6.55 -25.36 6.61
N GLY A 171 7.35 -25.29 7.67
CA GLY A 171 7.41 -26.29 8.73
C GLY A 171 6.38 -26.06 9.84
N PRO A 172 6.14 -27.07 10.70
CA PRO A 172 5.16 -26.97 11.78
C PRO A 172 5.47 -25.84 12.77
N THR A 173 4.43 -25.27 13.36
CA THR A 173 4.53 -24.19 14.35
C THR A 173 3.71 -24.47 15.61
N GLU A 174 3.98 -23.76 16.70
CA GLU A 174 3.14 -23.83 17.90
C GLU A 174 1.71 -23.33 17.65
N SER A 175 0.75 -23.80 18.45
CA SER A 175 -0.68 -23.47 18.31
C SER A 175 -0.89 -21.95 18.29
N GLY A 176 -1.73 -21.48 17.35
CA GLY A 176 -1.99 -20.06 17.14
C GLY A 176 -0.86 -19.28 16.48
N THR A 177 0.26 -19.90 16.11
CA THR A 177 1.33 -19.26 15.33
C THR A 177 1.00 -19.28 13.84
N VAL A 178 0.96 -18.11 13.20
CA VAL A 178 0.67 -17.97 11.76
C VAL A 178 1.95 -18.11 10.94
N ALA A 179 2.99 -17.37 11.32
CA ALA A 179 4.29 -17.34 10.67
C ALA A 179 5.35 -16.78 11.64
N TRP A 180 6.60 -16.81 11.19
CA TRP A 180 7.69 -16.00 11.72
C TRP A 180 8.81 -15.83 10.69
N ALA A 181 9.54 -14.72 10.77
CA ALA A 181 10.77 -14.45 10.04
C ALA A 181 11.95 -14.13 10.96
N SER A 182 13.14 -13.91 10.39
CA SER A 182 14.21 -13.12 11.04
C SER A 182 15.26 -12.67 10.02
N PRO A 183 15.90 -11.49 10.17
CA PRO A 183 17.14 -11.19 9.48
C PRO A 183 18.27 -12.10 9.98
N CYS A 184 19.03 -12.66 9.04
CA CYS A 184 20.09 -13.63 9.32
C CYS A 184 21.49 -13.08 9.05
N VAL A 185 21.64 -12.22 8.04
CA VAL A 185 22.94 -11.72 7.58
C VAL A 185 22.80 -10.26 7.14
N GLN A 186 23.75 -9.42 7.55
CA GLN A 186 23.76 -7.98 7.27
C GLN A 186 24.93 -7.60 6.34
N ASN A 187 24.88 -6.42 5.74
CA ASN A 187 26.02 -5.81 5.07
C ASN A 187 26.85 -4.92 6.04
N LYS A 188 27.91 -4.29 5.54
CA LYS A 188 28.77 -3.38 6.32
C LYS A 188 28.04 -2.15 6.89
N ASP A 189 26.92 -1.75 6.29
CA ASP A 189 26.07 -0.64 6.77
C ASP A 189 25.04 -1.08 7.84
N ARG A 190 25.03 -2.37 8.21
CA ARG A 190 24.01 -3.05 9.04
C ARG A 190 22.65 -3.25 8.35
N LYS A 191 22.52 -3.02 7.04
CA LYS A 191 21.31 -3.39 6.27
C LYS A 191 21.18 -4.92 6.26
N ALA A 192 19.99 -5.44 6.57
CA ALA A 192 19.69 -6.85 6.35
C ALA A 192 19.72 -7.20 4.85
N VAL A 193 20.47 -8.25 4.49
CA VAL A 193 20.65 -8.71 3.09
C VAL A 193 20.29 -10.18 2.89
N VAL A 194 20.26 -10.97 3.97
CA VAL A 194 19.64 -12.30 3.98
C VAL A 194 18.72 -12.41 5.19
N GLY A 195 17.53 -12.96 4.98
CA GLY A 195 16.59 -13.33 6.03
C GLY A 195 15.94 -14.68 5.77
N VAL A 196 15.24 -15.17 6.77
CA VAL A 196 14.44 -16.40 6.74
C VAL A 196 12.97 -16.11 7.00
N ILE A 197 12.08 -16.95 6.50
CA ILE A 197 10.65 -16.95 6.81
C ILE A 197 10.11 -18.39 6.88
N ASN A 198 9.37 -18.71 7.94
CA ASN A 198 8.60 -19.93 8.10
C ASN A 198 7.11 -19.60 8.16
N ILE A 199 6.30 -20.17 7.25
CA ILE A 199 4.86 -19.92 7.17
C ILE A 199 4.12 -21.20 7.57
N SER A 200 3.33 -21.14 8.64
CA SER A 200 2.61 -22.31 9.15
C SER A 200 1.64 -22.87 8.11
N PRO A 201 1.71 -24.17 7.73
CA PRO A 201 0.85 -24.73 6.68
C PRO A 201 -0.65 -24.65 6.94
N ALA A 202 -1.08 -24.38 8.18
CA ALA A 202 -2.49 -24.15 8.51
C ALA A 202 -3.06 -22.85 7.94
N TYR A 203 -2.21 -21.86 7.66
CA TYR A 203 -2.61 -20.51 7.23
C TYR A 203 -2.27 -20.21 5.76
N ILE A 204 -1.73 -21.20 5.04
CA ILE A 204 -1.51 -21.14 3.59
C ILE A 204 -2.86 -21.37 2.88
N GLY A 205 -3.47 -20.29 2.40
CA GLY A 205 -4.74 -20.33 1.69
C GLY A 205 -5.16 -18.95 1.16
N PRO A 206 -6.35 -18.85 0.53
CA PRO A 206 -6.80 -17.66 -0.20
C PRO A 206 -7.35 -16.52 0.67
N ALA A 207 -7.15 -16.55 1.99
CA ALA A 207 -7.64 -15.49 2.87
C ALA A 207 -6.95 -14.15 2.56
N ALA A 208 -7.71 -13.05 2.61
CA ALA A 208 -7.21 -11.71 2.30
C ALA A 208 -6.04 -11.26 3.21
N SER A 209 -5.90 -11.87 4.39
CA SER A 209 -4.81 -11.70 5.34
C SER A 209 -3.58 -12.59 5.07
N SER A 210 -3.70 -13.79 4.49
CA SER A 210 -2.58 -14.74 4.40
C SER A 210 -1.34 -14.15 3.69
N TRP A 211 -1.54 -13.47 2.57
CA TRP A 211 -0.44 -12.79 1.87
C TRP A 211 0.04 -11.51 2.57
N ARG A 212 -0.82 -10.86 3.39
CA ARG A 212 -0.42 -9.72 4.22
C ARG A 212 0.45 -10.17 5.39
N THR A 213 0.19 -11.32 6.02
CA THR A 213 1.12 -11.91 6.99
C THR A 213 2.48 -12.18 6.34
N VAL A 214 2.53 -12.69 5.10
CA VAL A 214 3.82 -12.85 4.40
C VAL A 214 4.55 -11.52 4.20
N ILE A 215 3.85 -10.40 3.93
CA ILE A 215 4.48 -9.07 3.88
C ILE A 215 4.97 -8.61 5.27
N HIS A 216 4.18 -8.81 6.33
CA HIS A 216 4.56 -8.50 7.72
C HIS A 216 5.89 -9.19 8.09
N GLU A 217 5.99 -10.48 7.81
CA GLU A 217 7.21 -11.26 8.03
C GLU A 217 8.39 -10.84 7.13
N ILE A 218 8.14 -10.47 5.87
CA ILE A 218 9.22 -9.97 5.01
C ILE A 218 9.70 -8.59 5.48
N LEU A 219 8.82 -7.72 5.99
CA LEU A 219 9.22 -6.44 6.61
C LEU A 219 10.10 -6.68 7.84
N HIS A 220 9.73 -7.63 8.71
CA HIS A 220 10.56 -8.10 9.81
C HIS A 220 11.95 -8.59 9.34
N ALA A 221 12.01 -9.43 8.30
CA ALA A 221 13.28 -9.87 7.69
C ALA A 221 14.10 -8.74 7.05
N LEU A 222 13.45 -7.70 6.50
CA LEU A 222 14.08 -6.52 5.88
C LEU A 222 14.63 -5.50 6.90
N GLY A 223 14.24 -5.60 8.18
CA GLY A 223 14.71 -4.74 9.27
C GLY A 223 13.63 -3.98 10.05
N PHE A 224 12.33 -4.28 9.87
CA PHE A 224 11.28 -3.74 10.75
C PHE A 224 11.34 -4.47 12.11
N MET A 225 12.15 -3.97 13.04
CA MET A 225 12.41 -4.61 14.34
C MET A 225 13.01 -3.59 15.31
N GLN A 226 12.93 -3.86 16.62
CA GLN A 226 13.59 -3.05 17.65
C GLN A 226 13.31 -1.54 17.50
N LEU A 227 12.04 -1.17 17.32
CA LEU A 227 11.56 0.20 17.07
C LEU A 227 12.05 1.20 18.13
N GLY A 228 12.37 0.72 19.34
CA GLY A 228 13.07 1.48 20.36
C GLY A 228 12.23 2.64 20.89
N GLY A 229 12.66 3.86 20.59
CA GLY A 229 11.93 5.08 20.86
C GLY A 229 12.22 5.77 22.19
N ASP A 230 11.86 7.06 22.27
CA ASP A 230 11.93 7.85 23.49
C ASP A 230 10.83 7.43 24.48
N GLN A 231 11.13 7.45 25.78
CA GLN A 231 10.14 7.18 26.82
C GLN A 231 9.40 8.46 27.21
N VAL A 232 8.08 8.45 27.04
CA VAL A 232 7.19 9.60 27.30
C VAL A 232 6.11 9.18 28.29
N GLN A 233 5.70 10.08 29.19
CA GLN A 233 4.55 9.84 30.06
C GLN A 233 3.26 10.17 29.30
N MET A 234 2.44 9.16 29.02
CA MET A 234 1.21 9.28 28.23
C MET A 234 0.13 8.36 28.80
N ARG A 235 -1.12 8.82 28.85
CA ARG A 235 -2.26 8.08 29.44
C ARG A 235 -1.95 7.47 30.82
N GLY A 236 -1.19 8.18 31.66
CA GLY A 236 -0.83 7.76 33.02
C GLY A 236 0.24 6.65 33.14
N LYS A 237 0.89 6.24 32.04
CA LYS A 237 2.02 5.30 32.05
C LYS A 237 3.22 5.82 31.23
N SER A 238 4.36 5.15 31.39
CA SER A 238 5.49 5.31 30.46
C SER A 238 5.20 4.54 29.16
N VAL A 239 5.22 5.22 28.02
CA VAL A 239 5.13 4.62 26.68
C VAL A 239 6.43 4.84 25.92
N ASN A 240 6.77 3.92 25.02
CA ASN A 240 7.87 4.08 24.08
C ASN A 240 7.32 4.65 22.76
N LEU A 241 7.89 5.74 22.25
CA LEU A 241 7.47 6.37 20.99
C LEU A 241 8.62 6.39 19.97
N VAL A 242 8.37 5.93 18.75
CA VAL A 242 9.28 6.18 17.62
C VAL A 242 9.19 7.66 17.26
N THR A 243 10.23 8.40 17.60
CA THR A 243 10.36 9.85 17.40
C THR A 243 11.12 10.24 16.13
N SER A 244 11.49 9.26 15.31
CA SER A 244 12.23 9.48 14.04
C SER A 244 11.42 10.33 13.04
N PRO A 245 12.09 11.14 12.19
CA PRO A 245 11.42 12.26 11.54
C PRO A 245 10.27 11.87 10.60
N LYS A 246 10.42 10.80 9.80
CA LYS A 246 9.36 10.40 8.85
C LYS A 246 8.22 9.69 9.56
N VAL A 247 8.52 8.78 10.50
CA VAL A 247 7.50 8.09 11.31
C VAL A 247 6.66 9.10 12.08
N LYS A 248 7.30 10.06 12.76
CA LYS A 248 6.63 11.13 13.49
C LYS A 248 5.73 11.97 12.59
N ALA A 249 6.22 12.39 11.42
CA ALA A 249 5.43 13.15 10.46
C ALA A 249 4.21 12.36 9.94
N LYS A 250 4.38 11.07 9.59
CA LYS A 250 3.28 10.24 9.09
C LYS A 250 2.27 9.83 10.17
N ALA A 251 2.69 9.69 11.42
CA ALA A 251 1.76 9.53 12.54
C ALA A 251 0.97 10.83 12.80
N ALA A 252 1.63 11.99 12.79
CA ALA A 252 0.98 13.30 12.95
C ALA A 252 -0.07 13.57 11.85
N GLU A 253 0.26 13.22 10.60
CA GLU A 253 -0.64 13.25 9.44
C GLU A 253 -1.83 12.30 9.62
N HIS A 254 -1.57 11.02 9.94
CA HIS A 254 -2.61 9.99 10.10
C HIS A 254 -3.63 10.31 11.19
N TYR A 255 -3.17 10.73 12.39
CA TYR A 255 -4.07 11.05 13.50
C TYR A 255 -4.65 12.48 13.42
N ASN A 256 -4.26 13.31 12.46
CA ASN A 256 -4.54 14.76 12.45
C ASN A 256 -4.13 15.42 13.78
N CYS A 257 -2.86 15.26 14.15
CA CYS A 257 -2.27 15.79 15.37
C CYS A 257 -0.88 16.38 15.08
N PRO A 258 -0.78 17.66 14.67
CA PRO A 258 0.48 18.25 14.17
C PRO A 258 1.63 18.30 15.17
N ASP A 259 1.33 18.32 16.47
CA ASP A 259 2.29 18.36 17.57
C ASP A 259 2.57 16.98 18.20
N LEU A 260 2.10 15.89 17.58
CA LEU A 260 2.27 14.53 18.07
C LEU A 260 3.74 14.18 18.33
N GLU A 261 4.00 13.57 19.47
CA GLU A 261 5.34 13.33 20.00
C GLU A 261 6.13 12.29 19.17
N GLY A 262 5.45 11.23 18.72
CA GLY A 262 5.98 10.12 17.93
C GLY A 262 4.93 9.02 17.75
N MET A 263 5.30 7.89 17.14
CA MET A 263 4.40 6.74 16.93
C MET A 263 4.54 5.71 18.05
N GLU A 264 3.43 5.22 18.62
CA GLU A 264 3.47 4.36 19.80
C GLU A 264 3.88 2.91 19.49
N VAL A 265 4.97 2.48 20.13
CA VAL A 265 5.49 1.11 20.07
C VAL A 265 4.69 0.21 21.01
N ASN A 266 4.41 -1.02 20.57
CA ASN A 266 3.72 -1.99 21.41
C ASN A 266 4.52 -2.28 22.70
N ASP A 267 3.82 -2.27 23.83
CA ASP A 267 4.37 -2.48 25.18
C ASP A 267 3.81 -3.73 25.88
N ASP A 268 2.91 -4.46 25.21
CA ASP A 268 2.23 -5.68 25.67
C ASP A 268 2.82 -6.95 25.04
N GLY A 269 2.47 -8.12 25.60
CA GLY A 269 2.84 -9.45 25.11
C GLY A 269 4.13 -9.98 25.74
N GLY A 270 4.83 -10.84 25.01
CA GLY A 270 6.14 -11.33 25.43
C GLY A 270 7.21 -10.23 25.37
N THR A 271 8.41 -10.53 25.84
CA THR A 271 9.57 -9.61 25.78
C THR A 271 10.01 -9.24 24.36
N GLY A 272 9.44 -9.87 23.32
CA GLY A 272 9.68 -9.54 21.92
C GLY A 272 8.51 -8.76 21.30
N THR A 273 7.27 -9.17 21.60
CA THR A 273 6.06 -8.55 21.03
C THR A 273 6.03 -7.07 21.40
N LYS A 274 6.52 -6.80 22.62
CA LYS A 274 7.00 -5.52 23.11
C LYS A 274 8.27 -5.07 22.38
N GLY A 275 8.19 -3.95 21.65
CA GLY A 275 9.36 -3.30 21.03
C GLY A 275 9.56 -3.53 19.53
N SER A 276 8.91 -4.52 18.90
CA SER A 276 9.04 -4.80 17.45
C SER A 276 7.77 -4.51 16.62
N HIS A 277 6.72 -3.94 17.22
CA HIS A 277 5.42 -3.70 16.57
C HIS A 277 4.83 -2.33 16.93
N TRP A 278 3.87 -1.86 16.14
CA TRP A 278 2.98 -0.76 16.56
C TRP A 278 1.99 -1.22 17.63
N LYS A 279 1.66 -0.34 18.58
CA LYS A 279 0.69 -0.62 19.66
C LYS A 279 -0.71 -0.78 19.08
N SER A 280 -1.37 -1.92 19.33
CA SER A 280 -2.72 -2.17 18.79
C SER A 280 -3.76 -1.16 19.29
N ARG A 281 -3.63 -0.58 20.49
CA ARG A 281 -4.49 0.53 20.97
C ARG A 281 -4.53 1.73 20.00
N THR A 282 -3.45 2.02 19.28
CA THR A 282 -3.35 3.21 18.40
C THR A 282 -3.34 2.84 16.91
N ALA A 283 -2.97 1.61 16.55
CA ALA A 283 -2.87 1.13 15.16
C ALA A 283 -3.35 -0.32 15.02
N ASN A 284 -4.55 -0.64 15.52
CA ASN A 284 -5.06 -2.01 15.67
C ASN A 284 -4.99 -2.90 14.41
N ASP A 285 -5.23 -2.29 13.25
CA ASP A 285 -5.38 -2.99 11.97
C ASP A 285 -4.21 -2.71 10.99
N ASP A 286 -3.16 -2.05 11.47
CA ASP A 286 -1.91 -1.88 10.71
C ASP A 286 -1.26 -3.24 10.41
N LEU A 287 -0.61 -3.35 9.26
CA LEU A 287 0.18 -4.50 8.88
C LEU A 287 1.23 -4.88 9.94
N MET A 288 1.84 -3.90 10.61
CA MET A 288 2.85 -4.13 11.67
C MET A 288 2.30 -3.95 13.09
N ALA A 289 0.99 -4.10 13.29
CA ALA A 289 0.42 -4.35 14.60
C ALA A 289 0.85 -5.73 15.11
N GLY A 290 1.08 -5.88 16.43
CA GLY A 290 1.55 -7.14 17.03
C GLY A 290 0.54 -8.32 17.03
N TYR A 291 -0.58 -8.18 16.34
CA TYR A 291 -1.64 -9.19 16.26
C TYR A 291 -2.39 -9.05 14.93
N THR A 292 -2.72 -10.18 14.29
CA THR A 292 -3.38 -10.17 12.98
C THR A 292 -4.79 -9.55 12.99
N SER A 293 -5.14 -8.93 11.86
CA SER A 293 -6.51 -8.58 11.46
C SER A 293 -6.83 -9.28 10.13
N ASN A 294 -8.05 -9.15 9.62
CA ASN A 294 -8.41 -9.79 8.35
C ASN A 294 -7.95 -8.96 7.13
N VAL A 295 -7.45 -7.73 7.35
CA VAL A 295 -7.15 -6.74 6.30
C VAL A 295 -5.72 -6.18 6.35
N MET A 296 -5.12 -5.98 7.52
CA MET A 296 -3.69 -5.65 7.71
C MET A 296 -3.12 -4.57 6.75
N PHE A 297 -3.45 -3.30 7.04
CA PHE A 297 -3.18 -2.14 6.19
C PHE A 297 -1.68 -1.75 6.17
N LEU A 298 -1.06 -1.65 4.99
CA LEU A 298 0.33 -1.21 4.84
C LEU A 298 0.39 0.32 4.99
N SER A 299 0.51 0.81 6.21
CA SER A 299 0.33 2.24 6.49
C SER A 299 1.50 3.13 6.04
N PRO A 300 1.28 4.45 5.93
CA PRO A 300 2.37 5.41 5.78
C PRO A 300 3.37 5.37 6.94
N MET A 301 2.95 5.04 8.18
CA MET A 301 3.85 4.93 9.34
C MET A 301 4.81 3.73 9.19
N THR A 302 4.30 2.60 8.72
CA THR A 302 5.11 1.40 8.43
C THR A 302 6.12 1.66 7.32
N LEU A 303 5.73 2.32 6.22
CA LEU A 303 6.67 2.70 5.16
C LEU A 303 7.67 3.78 5.62
N ALA A 304 7.25 4.71 6.48
CA ALA A 304 8.12 5.74 7.04
C ALA A 304 9.20 5.19 7.97
N PHE A 305 8.91 4.12 8.73
CA PHE A 305 9.94 3.43 9.51
C PHE A 305 11.02 2.85 8.60
N MET A 306 10.62 2.22 7.48
CA MET A 306 11.56 1.70 6.49
C MET A 306 12.38 2.82 5.82
N GLU A 307 11.83 4.03 5.66
CA GLU A 307 12.59 5.20 5.20
C GLU A 307 13.61 5.69 6.25
N ASP A 308 13.18 5.81 7.52
CA ASP A 308 14.03 6.28 8.62
C ASP A 308 15.20 5.31 8.93
N THR A 309 15.18 4.06 8.45
CA THR A 309 16.36 3.16 8.47
C THR A 309 17.51 3.64 7.56
N GLY A 310 17.23 4.51 6.59
CA GLY A 310 18.20 4.94 5.55
C GLY A 310 18.51 3.89 4.47
N PHE A 311 17.98 2.66 4.58
CA PHE A 311 18.25 1.56 3.63
C PHE A 311 17.24 1.50 2.47
N TYR A 312 16.08 2.13 2.62
CA TYR A 312 14.97 2.09 1.68
C TYR A 312 14.43 3.49 1.40
N THR A 313 13.78 3.67 0.26
CA THR A 313 13.06 4.89 -0.12
C THR A 313 11.65 4.47 -0.55
N PRO A 314 10.61 4.76 0.24
CA PRO A 314 9.27 4.28 -0.02
C PRO A 314 8.59 5.05 -1.16
N ASP A 315 7.66 4.37 -1.82
CA ASP A 315 6.60 5.02 -2.59
C ASP A 315 5.35 5.11 -1.71
N TYR A 316 5.13 6.27 -1.08
CA TYR A 316 3.95 6.51 -0.24
C TYR A 316 2.62 6.42 -1.03
N GLY A 317 2.65 6.49 -2.36
CA GLY A 317 1.49 6.21 -3.22
C GLY A 317 1.09 4.73 -3.26
N LYS A 318 1.90 3.84 -2.67
CA LYS A 318 1.58 2.41 -2.46
C LYS A 318 1.13 2.10 -1.02
N ALA A 319 1.09 3.10 -0.13
CA ALA A 319 0.51 2.95 1.21
C ALA A 319 -1.02 2.76 1.14
N ASN A 320 -1.58 2.04 2.11
CA ASN A 320 -3.01 2.00 2.36
C ASN A 320 -3.35 3.03 3.44
N ILE A 321 -4.46 3.77 3.27
CA ILE A 321 -5.04 4.55 4.36
C ILE A 321 -5.55 3.55 5.41
N LEU A 322 -4.94 3.57 6.60
CA LEU A 322 -5.41 2.82 7.77
C LEU A 322 -6.67 3.53 8.31
N PRO A 323 -7.85 2.90 8.40
CA PRO A 323 -9.05 3.56 8.96
C PRO A 323 -8.97 3.76 10.49
N TYR A 324 -8.17 2.94 11.17
CA TYR A 324 -8.08 2.94 12.62
C TYR A 324 -7.38 4.19 13.16
N GLY A 325 -8.14 5.05 13.84
CA GLY A 325 -7.67 6.33 14.38
C GLY A 325 -7.47 7.44 13.33
N HIS A 326 -7.85 7.23 12.06
CA HIS A 326 -7.63 8.22 11.01
C HIS A 326 -8.37 9.53 11.30
N GLY A 327 -7.64 10.65 11.34
CA GLY A 327 -8.20 11.96 11.65
C GLY A 327 -8.76 12.13 13.08
N ALA A 328 -8.57 11.17 13.98
CA ALA A 328 -9.23 11.11 15.29
C ALA A 328 -8.76 12.19 16.30
N GLY A 329 -7.71 12.94 15.98
CA GLY A 329 -7.15 14.02 16.78
C GLY A 329 -6.26 13.55 17.94
N CYS A 330 -5.45 14.45 18.47
CA CYS A 330 -4.46 14.16 19.52
C CYS A 330 -5.02 13.41 20.75
N ASN A 331 -6.28 13.64 21.11
CA ASN A 331 -6.91 12.99 22.27
C ASN A 331 -7.05 11.47 22.09
N PHE A 332 -7.16 10.95 20.87
CA PHE A 332 -7.18 9.51 20.60
C PHE A 332 -5.90 8.81 21.08
N VAL A 333 -4.75 9.48 20.92
CA VAL A 333 -3.44 8.97 21.34
C VAL A 333 -3.16 9.31 22.81
N ARG A 334 -3.38 10.56 23.22
CA ARG A 334 -2.94 11.10 24.52
C ARG A 334 -3.87 10.80 25.70
N GLN A 335 -5.17 10.59 25.48
CA GLN A 335 -6.17 10.39 26.56
C GLN A 335 -6.54 8.91 26.77
N PRO A 336 -7.06 8.54 27.96
CA PRO A 336 -7.72 7.24 28.15
C PRO A 336 -8.80 6.98 27.09
N CYS A 337 -8.90 5.73 26.63
CA CYS A 337 -9.90 5.32 25.63
C CYS A 337 -11.34 5.47 26.13
N ILE A 338 -11.53 5.29 27.43
CA ILE A 338 -12.80 5.27 28.17
C ILE A 338 -12.54 5.99 29.49
N SER A 339 -13.49 6.80 29.96
CA SER A 339 -13.44 7.49 31.25
C SER A 339 -14.83 7.49 31.88
N GLY A 340 -14.95 6.98 33.11
CA GLY A 340 -16.25 6.83 33.79
C GLY A 340 -17.25 5.95 33.03
N GLY A 341 -16.76 4.95 32.28
CA GLY A 341 -17.58 4.10 31.40
C GLY A 341 -18.07 4.75 30.09
N VAL A 342 -17.63 5.97 29.78
CA VAL A 342 -17.94 6.70 28.54
C VAL A 342 -16.71 6.78 27.65
N SER A 343 -16.84 6.54 26.34
CA SER A 343 -15.78 6.78 25.36
C SER A 343 -16.10 7.99 24.48
N ALA A 344 -15.08 8.78 24.15
CA ALA A 344 -15.14 9.78 23.09
C ALA A 344 -15.04 9.18 21.68
N TYR A 345 -14.69 7.88 21.57
CA TYR A 345 -14.45 7.18 20.31
C TYR A 345 -15.18 5.82 20.28
N PRO A 346 -16.52 5.78 20.43
CA PRO A 346 -17.28 4.53 20.58
C PRO A 346 -17.19 3.58 19.38
N GLN A 347 -16.74 4.04 18.21
CA GLN A 347 -16.45 3.21 17.04
C GLN A 347 -15.19 2.36 17.19
N TYR A 348 -14.23 2.79 18.02
CA TYR A 348 -13.00 2.06 18.32
C TYR A 348 -13.00 1.47 19.73
N PHE A 349 -13.60 2.17 20.70
CA PHE A 349 -13.68 1.81 22.12
C PHE A 349 -15.14 1.76 22.63
N PRO A 350 -16.01 0.91 22.06
CA PRO A 350 -17.41 0.75 22.45
C PRO A 350 -17.60 0.33 23.91
N THR A 351 -18.51 1.00 24.63
CA THR A 351 -18.77 0.73 26.06
C THR A 351 -20.08 -0.02 26.36
N SER A 352 -20.87 -0.38 25.33
CA SER A 352 -22.17 -1.06 25.46
C SER A 352 -22.19 -2.44 24.79
N GLY A 353 -22.43 -3.50 25.56
CA GLY A 353 -22.32 -4.90 25.10
C GLY A 353 -23.49 -5.45 24.29
N ALA A 354 -24.62 -4.75 24.26
CA ALA A 354 -25.82 -5.20 23.57
C ALA A 354 -25.82 -4.93 22.05
N LYS A 355 -24.92 -4.08 21.55
CA LYS A 355 -24.82 -3.75 20.11
C LYS A 355 -23.77 -4.62 19.41
N GLN A 356 -24.17 -5.31 18.36
CA GLN A 356 -23.25 -5.88 17.38
C GLN A 356 -23.03 -4.88 16.24
N LEU A 357 -21.84 -4.28 16.19
CA LEU A 357 -21.40 -3.35 15.13
C LEU A 357 -20.12 -3.90 14.47
N CYS A 358 -19.68 -3.31 13.37
CA CYS A 358 -18.51 -3.80 12.65
C CYS A 358 -17.22 -3.78 13.48
N ALA A 359 -16.39 -4.79 13.28
CA ALA A 359 -14.98 -4.73 13.66
C ALA A 359 -14.29 -3.56 12.91
N SER A 360 -13.20 -3.03 13.47
CA SER A 360 -12.56 -1.80 12.97
C SER A 360 -11.90 -1.90 11.59
N ASP A 361 -11.59 -3.12 11.14
CA ASP A 361 -11.15 -3.39 9.77
C ASP A 361 -12.33 -3.60 8.79
N TYR A 362 -13.58 -3.44 9.24
CA TYR A 362 -14.83 -3.68 8.51
C TYR A 362 -14.92 -5.07 7.81
N SER A 363 -14.14 -6.05 8.29
CA SER A 363 -14.13 -7.42 7.75
C SER A 363 -15.22 -8.32 8.33
N ALA A 364 -15.84 -7.91 9.44
CA ALA A 364 -16.71 -8.74 10.24
C ALA A 364 -17.75 -7.91 10.99
N VAL A 365 -18.94 -8.49 11.21
CA VAL A 365 -19.80 -8.06 12.32
C VAL A 365 -19.12 -8.52 13.61
N GLY A 366 -19.00 -7.60 14.56
CA GLY A 366 -18.29 -7.79 15.82
C GLY A 366 -19.16 -7.52 17.04
N GLN A 367 -18.64 -7.93 18.19
CA GLN A 367 -19.22 -7.69 19.51
C GLN A 367 -18.08 -7.45 20.51
N ILE A 368 -18.31 -6.69 21.57
CA ILE A 368 -17.34 -6.60 22.66
C ILE A 368 -17.38 -7.88 23.50
N ARG A 369 -16.26 -8.23 24.13
CA ARG A 369 -16.26 -9.21 25.23
C ARG A 369 -16.72 -8.55 26.52
N ASP A 370 -17.32 -9.35 27.40
CA ASP A 370 -17.65 -8.93 28.75
C ASP A 370 -16.39 -8.57 29.56
N ARG A 371 -16.53 -7.61 30.48
CA ARG A 371 -15.46 -7.22 31.41
C ARG A 371 -15.33 -8.24 32.54
N SER A 372 -14.78 -9.40 32.21
CA SER A 372 -14.69 -10.58 33.07
C SER A 372 -13.40 -10.67 33.88
N ALA A 373 -12.44 -9.76 33.67
CA ALA A 373 -11.16 -9.73 34.35
C ALA A 373 -11.05 -8.55 35.33
N THR A 374 -10.45 -8.78 36.50
CA THR A 374 -10.01 -7.72 37.41
C THR A 374 -8.91 -6.91 36.76
N CYS A 375 -8.95 -5.57 36.90
CA CYS A 375 -7.89 -4.69 36.38
C CYS A 375 -6.53 -5.04 37.02
N PRO A 376 -5.46 -5.25 36.24
CA PRO A 376 -4.12 -5.53 36.78
C PRO A 376 -3.45 -4.29 37.39
N ASP A 377 -3.91 -3.10 37.01
CA ASP A 377 -3.50 -1.82 37.57
C ASP A 377 -4.72 -0.87 37.63
N PRO A 378 -4.90 -0.04 38.68
CA PRO A 378 -5.96 0.96 38.75
C PRO A 378 -6.07 1.89 37.53
N LEU A 379 -4.98 2.11 36.78
CA LEU A 379 -4.96 2.89 35.55
C LEU A 379 -5.94 2.38 34.48
N TYR A 380 -6.19 1.07 34.46
CA TYR A 380 -7.09 0.40 33.51
C TYR A 380 -8.53 0.28 34.01
N ASN A 381 -8.84 0.81 35.20
CA ASN A 381 -10.19 0.82 35.79
C ASN A 381 -11.08 1.92 35.18
N TYR A 382 -11.28 1.86 33.86
CA TYR A 382 -12.00 2.90 33.09
C TYR A 382 -13.49 3.08 33.48
N TYR A 383 -14.04 2.13 34.24
CA TYR A 383 -15.45 2.09 34.67
C TYR A 383 -15.64 2.37 36.18
N GLY A 384 -14.55 2.39 36.96
CA GLY A 384 -14.58 2.61 38.42
C GLY A 384 -14.92 1.38 39.27
N ASP A 385 -15.40 0.28 38.68
CA ASP A 385 -15.82 -0.94 39.38
C ASP A 385 -14.71 -2.00 39.58
N GLY A 386 -13.52 -1.77 39.04
CA GLY A 386 -12.37 -2.67 39.15
C GLY A 386 -12.28 -3.75 38.06
N MET A 387 -13.18 -3.74 37.07
CA MET A 387 -13.23 -4.75 36.00
C MET A 387 -12.89 -4.15 34.62
N CYS A 388 -12.08 -4.85 33.82
CA CYS A 388 -11.69 -4.44 32.47
C CYS A 388 -11.95 -5.54 31.43
N ALA A 389 -11.79 -5.21 30.14
CA ALA A 389 -11.65 -6.24 29.12
C ALA A 389 -10.30 -6.97 29.32
N PRO A 390 -10.17 -8.28 29.01
CA PRO A 390 -8.93 -9.01 29.24
C PRO A 390 -7.79 -8.66 28.25
N GLU A 391 -8.06 -7.95 27.15
CA GLU A 391 -7.10 -7.72 26.07
C GLU A 391 -6.11 -6.54 26.33
N ALA A 392 -4.99 -6.86 26.99
CA ALA A 392 -3.86 -5.96 27.25
C ALA A 392 -3.30 -5.21 26.01
N ARG A 393 -3.39 -5.82 24.82
CA ARG A 393 -3.02 -5.22 23.51
C ARG A 393 -3.69 -3.88 23.24
N MET A 394 -4.90 -3.69 23.76
CA MET A 394 -5.69 -2.47 23.64
C MET A 394 -5.54 -1.55 24.85
N ASP A 395 -4.58 -1.77 25.75
CA ASP A 395 -4.57 -1.22 27.12
C ASP A 395 -5.85 -1.59 27.90
N PHE A 396 -6.37 -2.81 27.71
CA PHE A 396 -7.61 -3.31 28.35
C PHE A 396 -8.89 -2.51 28.03
N CYS A 397 -8.83 -1.64 27.02
CA CYS A 397 -10.00 -1.00 26.41
C CYS A 397 -10.87 -2.05 25.69
N THR A 398 -12.19 -1.95 25.84
CA THR A 398 -13.14 -2.75 25.04
C THR A 398 -13.07 -2.37 23.57
N PHE A 399 -13.26 -3.33 22.67
CA PHE A 399 -13.27 -3.14 21.22
C PHE A 399 -14.13 -4.21 20.54
N TYR A 400 -14.53 -3.99 19.27
CA TYR A 400 -15.32 -4.96 18.52
C TYR A 400 -14.45 -6.14 18.05
N LEU A 401 -14.63 -7.30 18.69
CA LEU A 401 -14.05 -8.57 18.28
C LEU A 401 -14.96 -9.26 17.25
N PRO A 402 -14.43 -9.90 16.20
CA PRO A 402 -15.23 -10.50 15.15
C PRO A 402 -16.06 -11.68 15.68
N VAL A 403 -17.38 -11.66 15.43
CA VAL A 403 -18.30 -12.78 15.72
C VAL A 403 -18.87 -13.40 14.45
N GLN A 404 -18.94 -12.65 13.36
CA GLN A 404 -19.27 -13.14 12.02
C GLN A 404 -18.37 -12.45 10.99
N VAL A 405 -17.39 -13.17 10.45
CA VAL A 405 -16.54 -12.68 9.35
C VAL A 405 -17.35 -12.63 8.04
N CYS A 406 -17.20 -11.54 7.30
CA CYS A 406 -17.82 -11.37 5.99
C CYS A 406 -17.00 -12.11 4.93
N SER A 407 -17.66 -12.93 4.12
CA SER A 407 -17.01 -13.71 3.07
C SER A 407 -16.48 -12.83 1.94
N VAL A 408 -15.19 -12.94 1.66
CA VAL A 408 -14.54 -12.34 0.48
C VAL A 408 -14.34 -13.40 -0.59
N SER A 409 -14.23 -13.00 -1.86
CA SER A 409 -13.74 -13.89 -2.90
C SER A 409 -12.21 -13.86 -2.92
N GLU A 410 -11.58 -14.76 -3.69
CA GLU A 410 -10.12 -14.79 -3.83
C GLU A 410 -9.57 -13.56 -4.60
N THR A 411 -10.43 -12.91 -5.41
CA THR A 411 -10.04 -11.89 -6.40
C THR A 411 -10.53 -10.49 -6.08
N GLU A 412 -11.62 -10.34 -5.32
CA GLU A 412 -12.24 -9.06 -4.99
C GLU A 412 -12.88 -9.04 -3.59
N TRP A 413 -12.97 -7.84 -3.01
CA TRP A 413 -13.79 -7.60 -1.82
C TRP A 413 -15.27 -7.72 -2.22
N SER A 414 -15.84 -8.92 -2.08
CA SER A 414 -17.21 -9.22 -2.50
C SER A 414 -18.25 -8.95 -1.40
N ASN A 415 -17.89 -9.01 -0.12
CA ASN A 415 -18.71 -8.53 1.00
C ASN A 415 -17.85 -7.79 2.03
N ARG A 416 -18.45 -6.80 2.71
CA ARG A 416 -17.87 -6.11 3.88
C ARG A 416 -18.93 -5.82 4.92
N CYS A 417 -18.51 -5.52 6.14
CA CYS A 417 -19.42 -5.15 7.21
C CYS A 417 -19.85 -3.68 7.08
N PHE A 418 -21.16 -3.42 7.18
CA PHE A 418 -21.73 -2.08 7.28
C PHE A 418 -22.59 -1.94 8.53
N ASN A 419 -22.38 -0.85 9.26
CA ASN A 419 -23.23 -0.44 10.38
C ASN A 419 -24.56 0.10 9.85
N LYS A 420 -25.68 -0.24 10.49
CA LYS A 420 -26.97 0.40 10.21
C LYS A 420 -26.92 1.90 10.54
N PHE A 421 -27.73 2.69 9.85
CA PHE A 421 -27.73 4.15 10.00
C PHE A 421 -28.15 4.61 11.41
N ASP A 422 -29.06 3.87 12.04
CA ASP A 422 -29.50 4.04 13.43
C ASP A 422 -28.57 3.40 14.49
N GLU A 423 -27.50 2.73 14.05
CA GLU A 423 -26.60 1.94 14.88
C GLU A 423 -27.32 0.86 15.74
N SER A 424 -28.47 0.34 15.29
CA SER A 424 -29.16 -0.78 15.96
C SER A 424 -28.45 -2.13 15.75
N GLY A 425 -27.52 -2.20 14.80
CA GLY A 425 -26.70 -3.37 14.51
C GLY A 425 -25.87 -3.16 13.24
N ALA A 426 -25.26 -4.24 12.75
CA ALA A 426 -24.51 -4.28 11.49
C ALA A 426 -24.83 -5.54 10.68
N ALA A 427 -24.42 -5.56 9.41
CA ALA A 427 -24.53 -6.73 8.54
C ALA A 427 -23.35 -6.80 7.57
N CYS A 428 -23.00 -8.02 7.15
CA CYS A 428 -22.19 -8.21 5.94
C CYS A 428 -23.05 -7.95 4.71
N LEU A 429 -22.66 -6.98 3.88
CA LEU A 429 -23.37 -6.62 2.65
C LEU A 429 -22.46 -6.83 1.44
N PRO A 430 -23.02 -7.23 0.28
CA PRO A 430 -22.25 -7.40 -0.94
C PRO A 430 -21.78 -6.04 -1.47
N VAL A 431 -20.52 -6.00 -1.90
CA VAL A 431 -19.85 -4.81 -2.44
C VAL A 431 -19.21 -5.10 -3.79
N SER A 432 -19.07 -4.06 -4.61
CA SER A 432 -18.25 -4.11 -5.83
C SER A 432 -17.44 -2.82 -5.96
N CYS A 433 -16.13 -2.95 -6.21
CA CYS A 433 -15.13 -1.91 -6.08
C CYS A 433 -14.56 -1.47 -7.44
N ASN A 434 -14.73 -0.20 -7.82
CA ASN A 434 -14.01 0.42 -8.92
C ASN A 434 -12.85 1.26 -8.37
N PHE A 435 -11.66 0.65 -8.32
CA PHE A 435 -10.44 1.28 -7.80
C PHE A 435 -9.95 2.45 -8.66
N ASP A 436 -10.15 2.39 -9.97
CA ASP A 436 -9.65 3.39 -10.92
C ASP A 436 -10.47 4.69 -10.87
N ALA A 437 -11.77 4.57 -10.55
CA ALA A 437 -12.66 5.70 -10.27
C ALA A 437 -12.77 6.05 -8.77
N GLN A 438 -12.15 5.26 -7.88
CA GLN A 438 -12.32 5.32 -6.41
C GLN A 438 -13.80 5.33 -5.95
N THR A 439 -14.65 4.56 -6.64
CA THR A 439 -16.09 4.43 -6.35
C THR A 439 -16.45 2.99 -6.04
N TYR A 440 -17.54 2.78 -5.29
CA TYR A 440 -18.02 1.44 -4.98
C TYR A 440 -19.55 1.41 -4.87
N THR A 441 -20.12 0.21 -4.96
CA THR A 441 -21.56 -0.04 -4.74
C THR A 441 -21.77 -1.00 -3.59
N VAL A 442 -22.94 -0.92 -2.94
CA VAL A 442 -23.43 -1.88 -1.94
C VAL A 442 -24.76 -2.43 -2.43
N GLY A 443 -24.87 -3.75 -2.60
CA GLY A 443 -26.08 -4.37 -3.19
C GLY A 443 -26.42 -3.86 -4.60
N GLY A 444 -25.43 -3.36 -5.35
CA GLY A 444 -25.61 -2.75 -6.68
C GLY A 444 -25.99 -1.26 -6.66
N VAL A 445 -26.20 -0.65 -5.48
CA VAL A 445 -26.50 0.78 -5.34
C VAL A 445 -25.21 1.55 -5.02
N PRO A 446 -24.88 2.66 -5.70
CA PRO A 446 -23.76 3.53 -5.32
C PRO A 446 -23.84 4.01 -3.87
N CYS A 447 -22.70 4.15 -3.20
CA CYS A 447 -22.62 4.58 -1.80
C CYS A 447 -21.59 5.71 -1.67
N THR A 448 -22.01 6.90 -1.23
CA THR A 448 -21.11 8.05 -1.02
C THR A 448 -20.83 8.25 0.47
N PRO A 449 -19.58 8.51 0.90
CA PRO A 449 -19.25 8.62 2.33
C PRO A 449 -20.08 9.72 3.00
N GLY A 450 -20.71 9.39 4.15
CA GLY A 450 -21.64 10.29 4.86
C GLY A 450 -23.11 10.14 4.48
N GLU A 451 -23.44 9.46 3.37
CA GLU A 451 -24.81 9.11 3.00
C GLU A 451 -25.26 7.76 3.62
N SER A 452 -26.46 7.31 3.26
CA SER A 452 -26.95 5.97 3.62
C SER A 452 -27.51 5.21 2.43
N VAL A 453 -27.29 3.90 2.42
CA VAL A 453 -27.78 2.98 1.40
C VAL A 453 -28.87 2.07 1.98
N THR A 454 -29.95 1.87 1.25
CA THR A 454 -31.03 0.94 1.64
C THR A 454 -30.83 -0.40 0.98
N VAL A 455 -30.61 -1.44 1.77
CA VAL A 455 -30.45 -2.84 1.31
C VAL A 455 -31.38 -3.72 2.15
N ASN A 456 -32.19 -4.56 1.49
CA ASN A 456 -33.16 -5.46 2.14
C ASN A 456 -34.05 -4.75 3.18
N ALA A 457 -34.57 -3.58 2.82
CA ALA A 457 -35.40 -2.69 3.65
C ALA A 457 -34.75 -2.17 4.96
N ALA A 458 -33.43 -2.28 5.12
CA ALA A 458 -32.67 -1.63 6.18
C ALA A 458 -31.71 -0.57 5.60
N SER A 459 -31.53 0.54 6.32
CA SER A 459 -30.59 1.61 5.94
C SER A 459 -29.24 1.45 6.66
N TYR A 460 -28.15 1.59 5.92
CA TYR A 460 -26.77 1.42 6.38
C TYR A 460 -25.93 2.65 6.07
N LYS A 461 -24.98 2.99 6.96
CA LYS A 461 -24.04 4.10 6.74
C LYS A 461 -23.08 3.75 5.60
N CYS A 462 -22.95 4.63 4.62
CA CYS A 462 -21.89 4.49 3.62
C CYS A 462 -20.51 4.75 4.26
N LEU A 463 -19.52 3.96 3.86
CA LEU A 463 -18.15 4.01 4.33
C LEU A 463 -17.30 4.85 3.37
N HIS A 464 -16.08 5.18 3.78
CA HIS A 464 -15.07 5.72 2.85
C HIS A 464 -14.63 4.63 1.85
N PHE A 465 -14.18 5.04 0.65
CA PHE A 465 -13.70 4.09 -0.35
C PHE A 465 -12.56 3.21 0.18
N TYR A 466 -11.61 3.78 0.92
CA TYR A 466 -10.50 3.02 1.53
C TYR A 466 -10.95 2.10 2.68
N GLU A 467 -12.15 2.29 3.24
CA GLU A 467 -12.74 1.37 4.21
C GLU A 467 -13.38 0.19 3.47
N ALA A 468 -14.28 0.45 2.51
CA ALA A 468 -15.00 -0.58 1.75
C ALA A 468 -14.11 -1.36 0.76
N CYS A 469 -13.10 -0.71 0.19
CA CYS A 469 -12.23 -1.19 -0.89
C CYS A 469 -10.75 -0.83 -0.61
N PRO A 470 -10.12 -1.42 0.42
CA PRO A 470 -8.84 -0.95 0.99
C PRO A 470 -7.61 -1.17 0.09
N TYR A 471 -7.65 -2.19 -0.76
CA TYR A 471 -6.64 -2.55 -1.76
C TYR A 471 -7.22 -3.59 -2.73
N ARG A 472 -6.72 -3.68 -3.98
CA ARG A 472 -7.12 -4.76 -4.90
C ARG A 472 -6.73 -6.14 -4.31
N LEU A 473 -7.60 -7.16 -4.37
CA LEU A 473 -7.29 -8.50 -3.81
C LEU A 473 -6.43 -9.36 -4.72
N THR A 474 -6.71 -9.45 -6.03
CA THR A 474 -5.59 -9.56 -6.99
C THR A 474 -4.78 -8.27 -6.94
N GLY A 475 -3.49 -8.28 -7.25
CA GLY A 475 -2.81 -7.02 -7.54
C GLY A 475 -3.40 -6.35 -8.80
N ASP A 476 -2.73 -5.29 -9.30
CA ASP A 476 -2.57 -5.24 -10.75
C ASP A 476 -1.96 -6.61 -11.15
N PRO A 477 -2.52 -7.32 -12.14
CA PRO A 477 -2.38 -8.77 -12.18
C PRO A 477 -0.93 -9.18 -12.39
N VAL A 478 -0.31 -9.70 -11.32
CA VAL A 478 1.03 -10.29 -11.36
C VAL A 478 1.00 -11.37 -12.43
N LYS A 479 1.57 -11.06 -13.58
CA LYS A 479 1.49 -11.95 -14.73
C LYS A 479 2.22 -13.22 -14.34
N SER A 480 1.55 -14.36 -14.42
CA SER A 480 2.20 -15.67 -14.29
C SER A 480 3.41 -15.71 -15.22
N CYS A 481 4.51 -16.30 -14.76
CA CYS A 481 5.64 -16.51 -15.66
C CYS A 481 5.14 -17.24 -16.91
N ILE A 482 5.50 -16.70 -18.09
CA ILE A 482 5.21 -17.31 -19.37
C ILE A 482 5.75 -18.76 -19.42
N PRO A 483 5.18 -19.63 -20.27
CA PRO A 483 5.74 -20.97 -20.50
C PRO A 483 7.24 -20.93 -20.80
N ASP A 484 7.92 -22.01 -20.39
CA ASP A 484 9.36 -22.23 -20.57
C ASP A 484 10.28 -21.18 -19.90
N CYS A 485 9.74 -20.25 -19.11
CA CYS A 485 10.52 -19.36 -18.26
C CYS A 485 11.02 -20.05 -16.97
N LYS A 486 12.28 -19.82 -16.61
CA LYS A 486 12.98 -20.37 -15.43
C LYS A 486 12.96 -19.42 -14.24
N THR A 487 13.07 -18.11 -14.51
CA THR A 487 12.89 -17.04 -13.52
C THR A 487 12.25 -15.83 -14.18
N CYS A 488 11.14 -15.31 -13.63
CA CYS A 488 10.47 -14.10 -14.12
C CYS A 488 10.26 -13.06 -12.99
N ASN A 489 9.98 -11.82 -13.39
CA ASN A 489 9.59 -10.73 -12.52
C ASN A 489 8.36 -10.04 -13.14
N ASP A 490 7.22 -10.03 -12.43
CA ASP A 490 5.93 -9.55 -12.93
C ASP A 490 5.54 -10.10 -14.33
N GLY A 491 5.80 -11.40 -14.54
CA GLY A 491 5.62 -12.14 -15.80
C GLY A 491 6.57 -11.78 -16.94
N VAL A 492 7.43 -10.77 -16.78
CA VAL A 492 8.55 -10.50 -17.68
C VAL A 492 9.64 -11.53 -17.39
N CYS A 493 10.00 -12.35 -18.36
CA CYS A 493 11.01 -13.38 -18.12
C CYS A 493 12.42 -12.78 -18.00
N GLU A 494 13.20 -13.25 -17.01
CA GLU A 494 14.61 -12.88 -16.81
C GLU A 494 15.57 -13.98 -17.27
N ALA A 495 15.18 -15.26 -17.21
CA ALA A 495 15.92 -16.39 -17.77
C ALA A 495 14.98 -17.53 -18.15
N CYS A 496 15.28 -18.26 -19.22
CA CYS A 496 14.49 -19.38 -19.74
C CYS A 496 15.02 -20.75 -19.27
N ASN A 497 14.21 -21.78 -19.43
CA ASN A 497 14.61 -23.18 -19.28
C ASN A 497 15.33 -23.64 -20.56
N ASP A 498 16.35 -24.48 -20.43
CA ASP A 498 17.04 -25.06 -21.58
C ASP A 498 16.05 -25.94 -22.39
N PRO A 499 16.01 -25.86 -23.73
CA PRO A 499 16.95 -25.19 -24.65
C PRO A 499 16.51 -23.78 -25.13
N TYR A 500 15.54 -23.15 -24.47
CA TYR A 500 14.99 -21.85 -24.88
C TYR A 500 15.89 -20.68 -24.48
N VAL A 501 15.86 -19.60 -25.26
CA VAL A 501 16.58 -18.35 -25.02
C VAL A 501 15.62 -17.19 -24.85
N LEU A 502 16.06 -16.16 -24.12
CA LEU A 502 15.25 -14.99 -23.82
C LEU A 502 15.32 -13.98 -24.98
N SER A 503 14.19 -13.74 -25.63
CA SER A 503 14.09 -12.81 -26.76
C SER A 503 14.08 -11.34 -26.34
N ALA A 504 14.17 -10.44 -27.33
CA ALA A 504 14.10 -9.00 -27.11
C ALA A 504 12.77 -8.54 -26.46
N SER A 505 11.67 -9.25 -26.74
CA SER A 505 10.35 -9.04 -26.13
C SER A 505 10.19 -9.69 -24.75
N LYS A 506 11.27 -10.27 -24.19
CA LYS A 506 11.29 -10.99 -22.91
C LYS A 506 10.39 -12.23 -22.88
N THR A 507 10.21 -12.83 -24.06
CA THR A 507 9.56 -14.13 -24.26
C THR A 507 10.62 -15.24 -24.37
N CYS A 508 10.26 -16.47 -23.96
CA CYS A 508 11.14 -17.63 -24.11
C CYS A 508 10.86 -18.30 -25.45
N GLU A 509 11.87 -18.32 -26.31
CA GLU A 509 11.77 -18.76 -27.70
C GLU A 509 12.92 -19.74 -28.01
N LEU A 510 12.71 -20.68 -28.92
CA LEU A 510 13.81 -21.51 -29.41
C LEU A 510 14.77 -20.63 -30.23
N PRO A 511 16.11 -20.81 -30.15
CA PRO A 511 17.05 -20.06 -30.97
C PRO A 511 16.72 -20.20 -32.46
N THR A 512 16.35 -19.11 -33.13
CA THR A 512 16.09 -19.09 -34.57
C THR A 512 17.41 -19.16 -35.35
N PRO A 513 17.67 -20.22 -36.13
CA PRO A 513 18.99 -20.45 -36.72
C PRO A 513 19.11 -19.80 -38.10
N ASP A 514 19.14 -18.46 -38.16
CA ASP A 514 19.45 -17.74 -39.40
C ASP A 514 20.97 -17.47 -39.52
N CYS A 515 21.60 -18.15 -40.47
CA CYS A 515 23.00 -18.00 -40.81
C CYS A 515 23.17 -16.98 -41.94
N THR A 516 24.28 -16.24 -41.95
CA THR A 516 24.53 -15.22 -43.00
C THR A 516 24.60 -15.83 -44.39
N ALA A 517 24.08 -15.11 -45.39
CA ALA A 517 24.06 -15.54 -46.78
C ALA A 517 25.45 -15.97 -47.30
N ASN A 518 25.48 -16.93 -48.22
CA ASN A 518 26.67 -17.57 -48.78
C ASN A 518 27.50 -18.41 -47.78
N CYS A 519 27.04 -18.64 -46.55
CA CYS A 519 27.65 -19.61 -45.64
C CYS A 519 27.47 -21.07 -46.12
N LYS A 520 28.50 -21.91 -45.94
CA LYS A 520 28.58 -23.33 -46.35
C LYS A 520 28.51 -24.27 -45.14
N THR A 521 29.14 -23.89 -44.04
CA THR A 521 29.08 -24.60 -42.75
C THR A 521 28.74 -23.60 -41.66
N CYS A 522 27.58 -23.76 -41.03
CA CYS A 522 27.09 -22.90 -39.96
C CYS A 522 26.86 -23.70 -38.68
N ASN A 523 27.19 -23.10 -37.54
CA ASN A 523 27.12 -23.70 -36.21
C ASN A 523 26.63 -22.65 -35.22
N ASN A 524 25.43 -22.84 -34.65
CA ASN A 524 24.77 -21.90 -33.74
C ASN A 524 24.80 -20.42 -34.21
N GLY A 525 24.52 -20.18 -35.50
CA GLY A 525 24.49 -18.85 -36.12
C GLY A 525 25.86 -18.29 -36.53
N VAL A 526 26.97 -18.94 -36.16
CA VAL A 526 28.33 -18.56 -36.60
C VAL A 526 28.67 -19.30 -37.89
N CYS A 527 29.18 -18.57 -38.90
CA CYS A 527 29.70 -19.19 -40.10
C CYS A 527 31.15 -19.65 -39.90
N GLU A 528 31.40 -20.94 -40.14
CA GLU A 528 32.73 -21.57 -40.03
C GLU A 528 33.42 -21.73 -41.39
N ALA A 529 32.65 -21.86 -42.47
CA ALA A 529 33.16 -21.93 -43.85
C ALA A 529 32.17 -21.30 -44.85
N CYS A 530 32.68 -20.63 -45.88
CA CYS A 530 31.90 -19.98 -46.93
C CYS A 530 31.77 -20.85 -48.19
N ASN A 531 30.79 -20.54 -49.05
CA ASN A 531 30.71 -21.09 -50.40
C ASN A 531 31.66 -20.33 -51.33
N ASP A 532 32.30 -21.04 -52.25
CA ASP A 532 33.15 -20.42 -53.26
C ASP A 532 32.33 -19.47 -54.16
N PRO A 533 32.84 -18.29 -54.55
CA PRO A 533 34.20 -17.78 -54.36
C PRO A 533 34.37 -16.88 -53.10
N TYR A 534 33.48 -16.95 -52.11
CA TYR A 534 33.50 -16.08 -50.93
C TYR A 534 34.51 -16.57 -49.87
N VAL A 535 35.14 -15.64 -49.16
CA VAL A 535 36.07 -15.88 -48.05
C VAL A 535 35.51 -15.39 -46.72
N LEU A 536 35.94 -16.01 -45.62
CA LEU A 536 35.46 -15.70 -44.27
C LEU A 536 36.21 -14.48 -43.70
N SER A 537 35.48 -13.42 -43.37
CA SER A 537 36.04 -12.18 -42.83
C SER A 537 36.36 -12.28 -41.33
N ALA A 538 37.00 -11.24 -40.80
CA ALA A 538 37.29 -11.12 -39.37
C ALA A 538 36.01 -11.10 -38.49
N SER A 539 34.89 -10.60 -39.03
CA SER A 539 33.57 -10.59 -38.39
C SER A 539 32.76 -11.88 -38.59
N LYS A 540 33.37 -12.94 -39.13
CA LYS A 540 32.73 -14.24 -39.44
C LYS A 540 31.58 -14.15 -40.46
N THR A 541 31.63 -13.14 -41.32
CA THR A 541 30.75 -12.95 -42.48
C THR A 541 31.43 -13.45 -43.76
N CYS A 542 30.64 -13.87 -44.76
CA CYS A 542 31.17 -14.36 -46.05
C CYS A 542 31.18 -13.26 -47.11
N GLU A 543 32.37 -12.84 -47.52
CA GLU A 543 32.60 -11.66 -48.38
C GLU A 543 33.45 -12.05 -49.61
N LEU A 544 33.36 -11.29 -50.70
CA LEU A 544 34.16 -11.58 -51.89
C LEU A 544 35.62 -11.15 -51.67
N PRO A 545 36.62 -11.98 -52.01
CA PRO A 545 38.02 -11.55 -51.99
C PRO A 545 38.24 -10.48 -53.07
N THR A 546 38.80 -9.33 -52.68
CA THR A 546 39.06 -8.21 -53.57
C THR A 546 40.53 -8.14 -54.00
N PRO A 547 40.81 -8.27 -55.31
CA PRO A 547 42.06 -7.77 -55.88
C PRO A 547 41.84 -7.10 -57.24
N ASP A 548 41.68 -5.77 -57.25
CA ASP A 548 41.88 -4.98 -58.48
C ASP A 548 42.43 -3.59 -58.14
N CYS A 549 43.41 -3.14 -58.90
CA CYS A 549 43.99 -1.81 -58.77
C CYS A 549 43.19 -0.79 -59.60
N THR A 550 43.18 0.48 -59.20
CA THR A 550 42.37 1.49 -59.91
C THR A 550 42.82 1.71 -61.36
N PRO A 551 41.89 1.96 -62.30
CA PRO A 551 42.21 2.25 -63.70
C PRO A 551 43.23 3.39 -63.85
N ASN A 552 43.98 3.36 -64.95
CA ASN A 552 45.07 4.30 -65.27
C ASN A 552 46.29 4.26 -64.33
N CYS A 553 46.32 3.36 -63.34
CA CYS A 553 47.53 3.09 -62.57
C CYS A 553 48.65 2.49 -63.45
N LYS A 554 49.89 2.93 -63.23
CA LYS A 554 51.10 2.49 -63.95
C LYS A 554 51.95 1.50 -63.13
N THR A 555 51.95 1.66 -61.82
CA THR A 555 52.63 0.76 -60.87
C THR A 555 51.74 0.58 -59.65
N CYS A 556 51.31 -0.66 -59.39
CA CYS A 556 50.46 -1.02 -58.25
C CYS A 556 51.13 -2.07 -57.36
N ASN A 557 50.90 -1.97 -56.06
CA ASN A 557 51.47 -2.85 -55.05
C ASN A 557 50.41 -3.11 -53.96
N ASN A 558 50.02 -4.38 -53.75
CA ASN A 558 48.95 -4.80 -52.83
C ASN A 558 47.68 -3.91 -52.86
N GLY A 559 47.19 -3.58 -54.06
CA GLY A 559 45.97 -2.78 -54.27
C GLY A 559 46.15 -1.26 -54.16
N VAL A 560 47.32 -0.76 -53.78
CA VAL A 560 47.64 0.68 -53.73
C VAL A 560 48.36 1.10 -55.01
N CYS A 561 47.92 2.19 -55.64
CA CYS A 561 48.64 2.77 -56.77
C CYS A 561 49.80 3.66 -56.30
N GLU A 562 51.00 3.40 -56.81
CA GLU A 562 52.23 4.14 -56.48
C GLU A 562 52.59 5.17 -57.57
N ALA A 563 52.20 4.93 -58.82
CA ALA A 563 52.42 5.85 -59.95
C ALA A 563 51.30 5.74 -61.01
N CYS A 564 50.94 6.85 -61.65
CA CYS A 564 49.90 6.93 -62.68
C CYS A 564 50.48 6.93 -64.11
N ASN A 565 49.63 6.63 -65.09
CA ASN A 565 49.92 6.88 -66.50
C ASN A 565 49.59 8.34 -66.86
N ASP A 566 50.41 8.93 -67.74
CA ASP A 566 50.22 10.29 -68.26
C ASP A 566 48.90 10.35 -69.08
N PRO A 567 48.04 11.38 -68.96
CA PRO A 567 48.19 12.65 -68.23
C PRO A 567 47.52 12.68 -66.83
N TYR A 568 47.40 11.54 -66.15
CA TYR A 568 46.77 11.44 -64.82
C TYR A 568 47.79 11.64 -63.69
N VAL A 569 47.37 12.33 -62.62
CA VAL A 569 48.17 12.57 -61.41
C VAL A 569 47.64 11.79 -60.22
N LEU A 570 48.53 11.43 -59.28
CA LEU A 570 48.18 10.62 -58.11
C LEU A 570 47.57 11.50 -57.00
N SER A 571 46.34 11.20 -56.61
CA SER A 571 45.61 11.88 -55.54
C SER A 571 46.15 11.55 -54.14
N ALA A 572 45.71 12.30 -53.14
CA ALA A 572 45.99 12.00 -51.73
C ALA A 572 45.47 10.62 -51.30
N SER A 573 44.37 10.14 -51.90
CA SER A 573 43.75 8.82 -51.70
C SER A 573 44.35 7.71 -52.58
N LYS A 574 45.50 7.96 -53.25
CA LYS A 574 46.22 6.99 -54.10
C LYS A 574 45.41 6.49 -55.31
N THR A 575 44.60 7.38 -55.86
CA THR A 575 43.82 7.20 -57.10
C THR A 575 44.38 8.08 -58.23
N CYS A 576 44.20 7.70 -59.50
CA CYS A 576 44.76 8.41 -60.65
C CYS A 576 43.71 9.28 -61.35
N GLU A 577 43.88 10.60 -61.28
CA GLU A 577 42.85 11.59 -61.65
C GLU A 577 43.38 12.69 -62.59
N LEU A 578 42.48 13.33 -63.34
CA LEU A 578 42.81 14.43 -64.25
C LEU A 578 42.83 15.78 -63.50
N PRO A 579 43.86 16.62 -63.66
CA PRO A 579 43.93 17.90 -62.97
C PRO A 579 42.88 18.89 -63.51
N THR A 580 41.97 19.34 -62.63
CA THR A 580 41.01 20.42 -62.92
C THR A 580 40.94 21.41 -61.75
N PRO A 581 40.96 22.73 -62.00
CA PRO A 581 40.91 23.73 -60.93
C PRO A 581 39.46 24.07 -60.55
N THR A 582 39.14 23.99 -59.25
CA THR A 582 37.83 24.35 -58.71
C THR A 582 37.96 25.36 -57.56
N CYS A 583 37.16 26.42 -57.60
CA CYS A 583 37.05 27.37 -56.47
C CYS A 583 36.19 26.79 -55.35
N THR A 584 36.40 27.26 -54.12
CA THR A 584 35.62 26.83 -52.96
C THR A 584 34.12 27.18 -53.06
N PRO A 585 33.23 26.39 -52.41
CA PRO A 585 31.82 26.73 -52.27
C PRO A 585 31.57 28.13 -51.73
N ASN A 586 30.37 28.66 -51.99
CA ASN A 586 29.90 30.00 -51.59
C ASN A 586 30.71 31.19 -52.15
N CYS A 587 31.68 30.95 -53.03
CA CYS A 587 32.32 31.99 -53.81
C CYS A 587 31.34 32.65 -54.81
N LYS A 588 31.39 33.98 -54.92
CA LYS A 588 30.58 34.82 -55.84
C LYS A 588 31.36 35.22 -57.09
N THR A 589 32.67 35.40 -56.96
CA THR A 589 33.57 35.75 -58.07
C THR A 589 34.86 34.94 -57.95
N CYS A 590 35.08 34.03 -58.91
CA CYS A 590 36.15 33.04 -58.94
C CYS A 590 37.06 33.28 -60.14
N ASN A 591 38.38 33.20 -59.95
CA ASN A 591 39.37 33.48 -60.98
C ASN A 591 40.58 32.54 -60.81
N ASN A 592 40.84 31.66 -61.79
CA ASN A 592 41.89 30.63 -61.76
C ASN A 592 42.02 29.85 -60.41
N GLY A 593 40.90 29.49 -59.79
CA GLY A 593 40.87 28.73 -58.53
C GLY A 593 40.91 29.57 -57.24
N VAL A 594 41.12 30.88 -57.33
CA VAL A 594 41.10 31.81 -56.19
C VAL A 594 39.74 32.51 -56.11
N CYS A 595 39.21 32.69 -54.91
CA CYS A 595 38.00 33.47 -54.69
C CYS A 595 38.32 34.95 -54.39
N GLU A 596 37.66 35.86 -55.11
CA GLU A 596 37.83 37.31 -54.98
C GLU A 596 36.68 37.99 -54.21
N ALA A 597 35.49 37.39 -54.22
CA ALA A 597 34.31 37.86 -53.47
C ALA A 597 33.38 36.70 -53.10
N CYS A 598 32.69 36.78 -51.97
CA CYS A 598 31.79 35.75 -51.44
C CYS A 598 30.31 36.08 -51.63
N ASN A 599 29.46 35.05 -51.55
CA ASN A 599 28.01 35.21 -51.44
C ASN A 599 27.62 35.51 -49.98
N ASP A 600 26.61 36.34 -49.77
CA ASP A 600 26.05 36.66 -48.46
C ASP A 600 25.44 35.39 -47.82
N PRO A 601 25.63 35.10 -46.51
CA PRO A 601 26.26 35.90 -45.45
C PRO A 601 27.74 35.56 -45.19
N TYR A 602 28.48 35.04 -46.17
CA TYR A 602 29.88 34.62 -46.00
C TYR A 602 30.85 35.78 -46.29
N VAL A 603 31.93 35.88 -45.52
CA VAL A 603 33.00 36.86 -45.69
C VAL A 603 34.29 36.19 -46.17
N LEU A 604 35.09 36.94 -46.93
CA LEU A 604 36.35 36.44 -47.50
C LEU A 604 37.46 36.50 -46.44
N SER A 605 37.99 35.34 -46.06
CA SER A 605 39.07 35.23 -45.08
C SER A 605 40.44 35.61 -45.67
N ALA A 606 41.45 35.74 -44.80
CA ALA A 606 42.82 36.04 -45.20
C ALA A 606 43.41 35.00 -46.18
N SER A 607 42.94 33.74 -46.12
CA SER A 607 43.31 32.65 -47.03
C SER A 607 42.51 32.61 -48.34
N LYS A 608 41.71 33.65 -48.64
CA LYS A 608 40.85 33.74 -49.84
C LYS A 608 39.77 32.65 -49.93
N THR A 609 39.33 32.17 -48.78
CA THR A 609 38.22 31.22 -48.63
C THR A 609 36.99 31.93 -48.06
N CYS A 610 35.78 31.46 -48.41
CA CYS A 610 34.53 32.08 -47.97
C CYS A 610 34.01 31.42 -46.70
N GLU A 611 34.05 32.15 -45.58
CA GLU A 611 33.82 31.64 -44.24
C GLU A 611 32.72 32.44 -43.52
N LEU A 612 32.09 31.81 -42.52
CA LEU A 612 31.21 32.52 -41.58
C LEU A 612 32.08 33.22 -40.52
N PRO A 613 31.75 34.46 -40.11
CA PRO A 613 32.55 35.19 -39.14
C PRO A 613 32.56 34.50 -37.77
N THR A 614 33.76 34.31 -37.21
CA THR A 614 33.96 33.75 -35.86
C THR A 614 33.54 34.76 -34.77
N PRO A 615 33.17 34.28 -33.56
CA PRO A 615 32.18 34.96 -32.75
C PRO A 615 32.67 36.26 -32.07
N THR A 616 32.13 37.38 -32.53
CA THR A 616 32.03 38.60 -31.72
C THR A 616 31.11 38.35 -30.53
N CYS A 617 31.52 38.73 -29.31
CA CYS A 617 30.61 38.76 -28.17
C CYS A 617 29.37 39.63 -28.48
N THR A 618 28.25 39.32 -27.83
CA THR A 618 26.99 40.04 -28.07
C THR A 618 27.09 41.53 -27.76
N PRO A 619 26.33 42.39 -28.48
CA PRO A 619 26.22 43.81 -28.17
C PRO A 619 25.86 44.04 -26.70
N ASN A 620 26.31 45.16 -26.14
CA ASN A 620 26.13 45.53 -24.74
C ASN A 620 26.87 44.63 -23.72
N CYS A 621 27.69 43.67 -24.16
CA CYS A 621 28.67 43.02 -23.31
C CYS A 621 29.73 44.03 -22.80
N LYS A 622 30.03 43.99 -21.49
CA LYS A 622 31.04 44.82 -20.80
C LYS A 622 32.38 44.10 -20.63
N THR A 623 32.32 42.79 -20.39
CA THR A 623 33.51 41.93 -20.23
C THR A 623 33.33 40.68 -21.09
N CYS A 624 34.14 40.56 -22.14
CA CYS A 624 34.06 39.53 -23.19
C CYS A 624 35.30 38.63 -23.15
N ASN A 625 35.12 37.32 -23.25
CA ASN A 625 36.20 36.34 -23.18
C ASN A 625 35.92 35.17 -24.15
N ASN A 626 36.75 35.02 -25.20
CA ASN A 626 36.59 34.02 -26.27
C ASN A 626 35.15 33.83 -26.82
N GLY A 627 34.43 34.94 -27.05
CA GLY A 627 33.06 34.94 -27.59
C GLY A 627 31.95 34.77 -26.55
N VAL A 628 32.28 34.47 -25.29
CA VAL A 628 31.34 34.39 -24.17
C VAL A 628 31.33 35.71 -23.41
N CYS A 629 30.15 36.20 -23.01
CA CYS A 629 30.05 37.36 -22.14
C CYS A 629 30.04 36.98 -20.66
N GLU A 630 30.83 37.70 -19.85
CA GLU A 630 30.95 37.49 -18.39
C GLU A 630 30.21 38.56 -17.58
N ALA A 631 30.06 39.78 -18.13
CA ALA A 631 29.31 40.87 -17.51
C ALA A 631 28.76 41.84 -18.57
N CYS A 632 27.61 42.46 -18.30
CA CYS A 632 26.92 43.37 -19.23
C CYS A 632 27.09 44.85 -18.86
N ASN A 633 26.81 45.73 -19.83
CA ASN A 633 26.66 47.16 -19.61
C ASN A 633 25.23 47.47 -19.14
N ASP A 634 25.08 48.47 -18.27
CA ASP A 634 23.79 48.94 -17.77
C ASP A 634 22.93 49.50 -18.94
N PRO A 635 21.63 49.18 -19.08
CA PRO A 635 20.74 48.40 -18.18
C PRO A 635 20.50 46.94 -18.62
N TYR A 636 21.50 46.27 -19.21
CA TYR A 636 21.39 44.89 -19.70
C TYR A 636 21.85 43.88 -18.62
N VAL A 637 21.21 42.71 -18.60
CA VAL A 637 21.50 41.59 -17.68
C VAL A 637 21.99 40.36 -18.44
N LEU A 638 22.76 39.51 -17.77
CA LEU A 638 23.37 38.33 -18.37
C LEU A 638 22.43 37.11 -18.29
N SER A 639 21.99 36.60 -19.44
CA SER A 639 21.08 35.46 -19.51
C SER A 639 21.78 34.11 -19.29
N ALA A 640 20.99 33.04 -19.17
CA ALA A 640 21.48 31.68 -18.99
C ALA A 640 22.41 31.21 -20.14
N SER A 641 22.19 31.73 -21.36
CA SER A 641 23.00 31.50 -22.56
C SER A 641 24.25 32.40 -22.67
N LYS A 642 24.58 33.16 -21.62
CA LYS A 642 25.75 34.08 -21.56
C LYS A 642 25.72 35.20 -22.60
N THR A 643 24.52 35.66 -22.92
CA THR A 643 24.24 36.81 -23.79
C THR A 643 23.67 37.98 -22.96
N CYS A 644 23.91 39.22 -23.40
CA CYS A 644 23.45 40.42 -22.69
C CYS A 644 22.11 40.90 -23.26
N GLU A 645 21.06 40.78 -22.46
CA GLU A 645 19.68 41.06 -22.85
C GLU A 645 19.10 42.16 -21.96
N LEU A 646 18.15 42.93 -22.47
CA LEU A 646 17.35 43.82 -21.61
C LEU A 646 16.48 42.93 -20.69
N PRO A 647 16.27 43.30 -19.42
CA PRO A 647 15.32 42.59 -18.57
C PRO A 647 13.93 42.62 -19.21
N THR A 648 13.42 41.43 -19.57
CA THR A 648 12.12 41.30 -20.23
C THR A 648 10.96 41.64 -19.29
N PRO A 649 9.89 42.29 -19.78
CA PRO A 649 8.78 42.73 -18.94
C PRO A 649 7.83 41.56 -18.62
N ASP A 650 8.15 40.81 -17.55
CA ASP A 650 7.26 39.78 -17.01
C ASP A 650 6.03 40.39 -16.33
N CYS A 651 5.03 40.72 -17.16
CA CYS A 651 3.68 41.03 -16.69
C CYS A 651 3.03 39.77 -16.12
N THR A 652 2.37 39.88 -14.97
CA THR A 652 1.91 38.71 -14.21
C THR A 652 0.91 37.83 -14.94
N ALA A 653 0.89 36.55 -14.59
CA ALA A 653 0.05 35.52 -15.21
C ALA A 653 -1.43 35.93 -15.33
N ASN A 654 -2.08 35.42 -16.40
CA ASN A 654 -3.46 35.73 -16.80
C ASN A 654 -3.70 37.19 -17.26
N CYS A 655 -2.62 37.93 -17.59
CA CYS A 655 -2.71 39.25 -18.23
C CYS A 655 -2.85 39.14 -19.76
N LYS A 656 -3.93 39.71 -20.31
CA LYS A 656 -4.28 39.72 -21.74
C LYS A 656 -3.70 40.91 -22.50
N THR A 657 -3.43 42.02 -21.82
CA THR A 657 -2.77 43.20 -22.41
C THR A 657 -2.02 43.96 -21.31
N CYS A 658 -0.73 44.23 -21.57
CA CYS A 658 0.18 44.88 -20.62
C CYS A 658 0.84 46.11 -21.25
N ASN A 659 1.18 47.10 -20.42
CA ASN A 659 1.93 48.29 -20.82
C ASN A 659 2.85 48.71 -19.66
N ASN A 660 4.16 48.83 -19.90
CA ASN A 660 5.18 49.22 -18.91
C ASN A 660 5.04 48.50 -17.55
N ASN A 661 5.02 47.16 -17.57
CA ASN A 661 4.84 46.25 -16.42
C ASN A 661 3.51 46.38 -15.65
N VAL A 662 2.55 47.19 -16.13
CA VAL A 662 1.19 47.25 -15.57
C VAL A 662 0.23 46.47 -16.45
N CYS A 663 -0.52 45.52 -15.88
CA CYS A 663 -1.57 44.84 -16.62
C CYS A 663 -2.77 45.79 -16.84
N THR A 664 -3.09 46.07 -18.10
CA THR A 664 -4.21 46.95 -18.47
C THR A 664 -5.48 46.18 -18.85
N GLN A 665 -5.37 44.88 -19.12
CA GLN A 665 -6.51 43.98 -19.33
C GLN A 665 -6.14 42.54 -18.95
N CYS A 666 -6.95 41.87 -18.12
CA CYS A 666 -6.80 40.45 -17.80
C CYS A 666 -7.51 39.55 -18.82
N GLU A 667 -7.23 38.24 -18.79
CA GLU A 667 -8.00 37.22 -19.51
C GLU A 667 -9.44 37.12 -18.98
N ASP A 668 -10.36 36.56 -19.78
CA ASP A 668 -11.80 36.81 -19.62
C ASP A 668 -12.43 36.20 -18.35
N ALA A 669 -11.74 35.22 -17.75
CA ALA A 669 -12.05 34.57 -16.46
C ALA A 669 -11.46 35.30 -15.23
N TYR A 670 -10.73 36.40 -15.43
CA TYR A 670 -10.00 37.15 -14.40
C TYR A 670 -10.43 38.63 -14.36
N MET A 671 -10.00 39.35 -13.32
CA MET A 671 -10.21 40.79 -13.16
C MET A 671 -8.99 41.46 -12.52
N ILE A 672 -8.78 42.74 -12.85
CA ILE A 672 -7.66 43.55 -12.35
C ILE A 672 -7.91 43.92 -10.88
N THR A 673 -6.89 43.78 -10.03
CA THR A 673 -6.94 44.19 -8.62
C THR A 673 -6.80 45.70 -8.44
N SER A 674 -7.39 46.25 -7.37
CA SER A 674 -7.38 47.69 -7.11
C SER A 674 -6.08 48.22 -6.49
N GLU A 675 -5.11 47.35 -6.16
CA GLU A 675 -3.94 47.70 -5.34
C GLU A 675 -2.62 47.62 -6.11
N SER A 676 -2.39 46.58 -6.90
CA SER A 676 -1.13 46.41 -7.67
C SER A 676 -1.32 46.04 -9.16
N SER A 677 -2.56 46.05 -9.67
CA SER A 677 -2.89 45.68 -11.07
C SER A 677 -2.61 44.22 -11.44
N LEU A 678 -2.74 43.31 -10.49
CA LEU A 678 -2.66 41.86 -10.70
C LEU A 678 -3.98 41.30 -11.29
N CYS A 679 -3.92 40.10 -11.86
CA CYS A 679 -5.10 39.40 -12.39
C CYS A 679 -5.57 38.27 -11.46
N VAL A 680 -6.65 38.52 -10.71
CA VAL A 680 -7.29 37.54 -9.82
C VAL A 680 -8.55 36.95 -10.43
N SER A 681 -8.94 35.75 -10.00
CA SER A 681 -10.14 35.05 -10.51
C SER A 681 -11.41 35.90 -10.32
N LYS A 682 -12.24 35.97 -11.36
CA LYS A 682 -13.36 36.91 -11.45
C LYS A 682 -14.52 36.52 -10.52
N ILE A 683 -14.72 37.30 -9.45
CA ILE A 683 -15.80 37.10 -8.48
C ILE A 683 -17.13 37.62 -9.05
N GLU A 684 -18.18 36.79 -9.02
CA GLU A 684 -19.46 37.14 -9.65
C GLU A 684 -20.11 38.37 -9.01
N ASN A 685 -20.45 39.37 -9.84
CA ASN A 685 -20.97 40.68 -9.45
C ASN A 685 -20.03 41.54 -8.58
N CYS A 686 -18.74 41.20 -8.48
CA CYS A 686 -17.73 42.06 -7.88
C CYS A 686 -17.32 43.20 -8.84
N VAL A 687 -16.91 44.34 -8.28
CA VAL A 687 -16.46 45.55 -9.01
C VAL A 687 -15.00 45.87 -8.75
N SER A 688 -14.48 45.55 -7.56
CA SER A 688 -13.06 45.71 -7.20
C SER A 688 -12.62 44.62 -6.22
N ALA A 689 -11.37 44.18 -6.32
CA ALA A 689 -10.81 43.13 -5.48
C ALA A 689 -9.36 43.44 -5.06
N THR A 690 -8.97 42.92 -3.89
CA THR A 690 -7.58 42.92 -3.37
C THR A 690 -6.72 41.84 -4.01
N ASP A 691 -5.41 41.95 -3.82
CA ASP A 691 -4.40 41.04 -4.38
C ASP A 691 -4.50 39.60 -3.83
N ASP A 692 -5.12 39.41 -2.67
CA ASP A 692 -5.42 38.09 -2.08
C ASP A 692 -6.75 37.49 -2.57
N GLY A 693 -7.38 38.09 -3.58
CA GLY A 693 -8.59 37.57 -4.23
C GLY A 693 -9.88 37.77 -3.43
N LYS A 694 -9.97 38.80 -2.58
CA LYS A 694 -11.21 39.17 -1.86
C LYS A 694 -11.90 40.37 -2.50
N CYS A 695 -13.24 40.37 -2.50
CA CYS A 695 -14.05 41.42 -3.12
C CYS A 695 -14.25 42.63 -2.18
N THR A 696 -13.75 43.80 -2.58
CA THR A 696 -13.88 45.05 -1.80
C THR A 696 -15.15 45.83 -2.12
N SER A 697 -15.69 45.72 -3.34
CA SER A 697 -16.97 46.36 -3.70
C SER A 697 -17.79 45.54 -4.69
N CYS A 698 -19.11 45.63 -4.62
CA CYS A 698 -20.06 44.82 -5.39
C CYS A 698 -21.00 45.67 -6.25
N GLY A 699 -21.35 45.16 -7.43
CA GLY A 699 -22.20 45.82 -8.41
C GLY A 699 -23.67 45.88 -7.98
N GLY A 700 -24.27 47.06 -8.12
CA GLY A 700 -25.70 47.31 -7.89
C GLY A 700 -26.13 47.12 -6.43
N SER A 701 -27.25 46.42 -6.24
CA SER A 701 -27.88 46.23 -4.92
C SER A 701 -27.25 45.10 -4.09
N ARG A 702 -25.93 44.91 -4.17
CA ARG A 702 -25.17 43.86 -3.46
C ARG A 702 -24.17 44.45 -2.45
N LYS A 703 -23.63 43.60 -1.58
CA LYS A 703 -22.49 43.87 -0.68
C LYS A 703 -21.57 42.64 -0.61
N PRO A 704 -20.29 42.77 -0.21
CA PRO A 704 -19.47 41.61 0.11
C PRO A 704 -20.07 40.76 1.24
N SER A 705 -19.77 39.46 1.23
CA SER A 705 -19.91 38.56 2.36
C SER A 705 -18.90 38.88 3.47
N GLU A 706 -19.04 38.27 4.65
CA GLU A 706 -18.20 38.57 5.83
C GLU A 706 -16.75 38.09 5.68
N ASP A 707 -16.55 37.05 4.85
CA ASP A 707 -15.25 36.56 4.36
C ASP A 707 -14.78 37.26 3.08
N ALA A 708 -15.58 38.18 2.54
CA ALA A 708 -15.43 38.88 1.27
C ALA A 708 -15.22 38.00 0.01
N SER A 709 -15.55 36.70 0.08
CA SER A 709 -15.40 35.76 -1.06
C SER A 709 -16.43 35.96 -2.18
N LYS A 710 -17.57 36.61 -1.90
CA LYS A 710 -18.69 36.73 -2.85
C LYS A 710 -19.60 37.94 -2.59
N CYS A 711 -20.30 38.37 -3.64
CA CYS A 711 -21.27 39.46 -3.55
C CYS A 711 -22.69 38.96 -3.25
N VAL A 712 -23.12 39.14 -2.00
CA VAL A 712 -24.49 38.81 -1.55
C VAL A 712 -25.45 39.98 -1.81
N SER A 713 -26.73 39.71 -1.98
CA SER A 713 -27.75 40.77 -2.10
C SER A 713 -27.86 41.59 -0.82
N LYS A 714 -28.19 42.88 -0.96
CA LYS A 714 -28.72 43.70 0.14
C LYS A 714 -30.11 43.17 0.46
N GLY A 715 -30.15 42.12 1.29
CA GLY A 715 -31.38 41.48 1.74
C GLY A 715 -32.35 42.51 2.33
N ILE A 716 -33.65 42.28 2.11
CA ILE A 716 -34.70 43.19 2.56
C ILE A 716 -34.55 43.38 4.08
N PRO A 717 -34.49 44.62 4.60
CA PRO A 717 -34.27 44.87 6.02
C PRO A 717 -35.27 44.13 6.91
N TRP A 718 -34.81 43.66 8.08
CA TRP A 718 -35.62 42.88 9.01
C TRP A 718 -36.92 43.59 9.45
N TRP A 719 -36.94 44.93 9.44
CA TRP A 719 -38.14 45.72 9.74
C TRP A 719 -39.24 45.60 8.68
N VAL A 720 -38.93 45.19 7.44
CA VAL A 720 -39.97 44.91 6.42
C VAL A 720 -40.67 43.58 6.72
N TRP A 721 -39.96 42.57 7.21
CA TRP A 721 -40.57 41.34 7.72
C TRP A 721 -41.45 41.61 8.95
N LEU A 722 -41.09 42.59 9.78
CA LEU A 722 -41.93 43.07 10.87
C LEU A 722 -43.23 43.74 10.35
N ILE A 723 -43.16 44.55 9.28
CA ILE A 723 -44.36 45.11 8.63
C ILE A 723 -45.24 44.00 8.03
N ILE A 724 -44.65 43.03 7.31
CA ILE A 724 -45.39 41.89 6.74
C ILE A 724 -46.06 41.07 7.85
N GLY A 725 -45.37 40.84 8.97
CA GLY A 725 -45.93 40.18 10.16
C GLY A 725 -47.10 40.93 10.78
N ILE A 726 -47.02 42.27 10.88
CA ILE A 726 -48.12 43.12 11.38
C ILE A 726 -49.33 43.06 10.44
N VAL A 727 -49.12 43.18 9.12
CA VAL A 727 -50.21 43.10 8.13
C VAL A 727 -50.85 41.70 8.14
N GLY A 728 -50.04 40.64 8.20
CA GLY A 728 -50.53 39.26 8.34
C GLY A 728 -51.35 39.05 9.61
N ALA A 729 -50.89 39.59 10.75
CA ALA A 729 -51.63 39.53 12.01
C ALA A 729 -52.98 40.25 11.92
N VAL A 730 -53.03 41.44 11.31
CA VAL A 730 -54.29 42.18 11.10
C VAL A 730 -55.26 41.42 10.20
N VAL A 731 -54.77 40.79 9.12
CA VAL A 731 -55.60 39.95 8.23
C VAL A 731 -56.14 38.72 8.95
N VAL A 732 -55.31 38.02 9.75
CA VAL A 732 -55.76 36.87 10.56
C VAL A 732 -56.80 37.30 11.60
N LEU A 733 -56.60 38.45 12.26
CA LEU A 733 -57.54 38.98 13.26
C LEU A 733 -58.88 39.39 12.61
N ALA A 734 -58.85 39.97 11.40
CA ALA A 734 -60.05 40.24 10.61
C ALA A 734 -60.79 38.96 10.17
N ILE A 735 -60.07 37.91 9.78
CA ILE A 735 -60.65 36.59 9.45
C ILE A 735 -61.31 35.97 10.69
N ILE A 736 -60.66 36.04 11.87
CA ILE A 736 -61.22 35.55 13.13
C ILE A 736 -62.49 36.32 13.51
N ILE A 737 -62.49 37.67 13.42
CA ILE A 737 -63.69 38.48 13.65
C ILE A 737 -64.81 38.08 12.68
N SER A 738 -64.51 37.94 11.38
CA SER A 738 -65.50 37.56 10.39
C SER A 738 -66.07 36.15 10.63
N ALA A 739 -65.24 35.20 11.08
CA ALA A 739 -65.70 33.85 11.45
C ALA A 739 -66.60 33.87 12.69
N VAL A 740 -66.25 34.64 13.72
CA VAL A 740 -67.08 34.83 14.92
C VAL A 740 -68.42 35.48 14.56
N CYS A 741 -68.43 36.49 13.69
CA CYS A 741 -69.67 37.09 13.19
C CYS A 741 -70.55 36.10 12.42
N CYS A 742 -69.96 35.24 11.57
CA CYS A 742 -70.73 34.19 10.88
C CYS A 742 -71.32 33.15 11.84
N CYS A 743 -70.61 32.77 12.91
CA CYS A 743 -71.08 31.78 13.88
C CYS A 743 -72.22 32.29 14.80
N CYS A 744 -72.52 33.58 14.82
CA CYS A 744 -73.58 34.16 15.65
C CYS A 744 -74.90 34.43 14.91
N CYS A 745 -75.04 34.06 13.64
CA CYS A 745 -76.21 34.42 12.82
C CYS A 745 -76.73 33.28 11.93
N SER A 746 -77.38 32.27 12.52
CA SER A 746 -78.65 31.69 12.02
C SER A 746 -79.13 30.54 12.92
N ASP A 747 -80.05 30.84 13.83
CA ASP A 747 -80.82 29.84 14.56
C ASP A 747 -82.31 30.16 14.43
N THR A 748 -83.03 29.43 13.57
CA THR A 748 -84.50 29.30 13.58
C THR A 748 -84.99 28.25 12.57
N ASN A 749 -85.64 27.18 13.06
CA ASN A 749 -87.02 26.73 12.74
C ASN A 749 -87.47 26.53 11.25
N LEU A 750 -88.33 25.56 10.88
CA LEU A 750 -89.16 24.58 11.63
C LEU A 750 -89.73 23.50 10.66
N TYR A 751 -90.41 22.47 11.22
CA TYR A 751 -91.20 21.39 10.56
C TYR A 751 -90.44 20.34 9.70
N GLY A 752 -90.80 19.04 9.74
CA GLY A 752 -91.73 18.34 10.65
C GLY A 752 -92.01 16.87 10.27
N GLU A 753 -92.36 16.05 11.29
CA GLU A 753 -93.00 14.70 11.22
C GLU A 753 -92.28 13.52 10.51
N SER A 754 -92.51 12.23 10.84
CA SER A 754 -92.91 11.57 12.11
C SER A 754 -92.64 10.04 12.06
N LYS A 755 -92.44 9.38 13.23
CA LYS A 755 -92.67 7.92 13.54
C LYS A 755 -91.89 6.85 12.72
N SER A 756 -91.64 5.61 13.18
CA SER A 756 -91.63 5.00 14.52
C SER A 756 -90.98 3.59 14.53
N SER A 757 -90.25 3.26 15.61
CA SER A 757 -90.14 1.92 16.27
C SER A 757 -89.50 0.67 15.59
N HIS A 758 -88.76 -0.07 16.44
CA HIS A 758 -88.49 -1.53 16.45
C HIS A 758 -87.47 -2.22 15.49
N SER A 759 -86.36 -2.65 16.13
CA SER A 759 -85.99 -4.07 16.40
C SER A 759 -85.54 -5.04 15.28
N SER A 760 -84.31 -5.54 15.45
CA SER A 760 -83.84 -6.92 15.17
C SER A 760 -83.74 -7.48 13.73
N ARG A 761 -82.56 -8.08 13.44
CA ARG A 761 -82.27 -9.28 12.59
C ARG A 761 -82.98 -9.47 11.23
N SER A 762 -82.33 -9.88 10.14
CA SER A 762 -80.89 -10.15 9.84
C SER A 762 -80.68 -10.49 8.35
N SER A 763 -79.42 -10.66 7.95
CA SER A 763 -78.94 -11.64 6.94
C SER A 763 -79.40 -11.56 5.48
N SER A 764 -78.50 -11.09 4.60
CA SER A 764 -78.04 -11.79 3.37
C SER A 764 -76.86 -11.00 2.74
N ARG A 765 -75.91 -11.57 1.97
CA ARG A 765 -75.74 -12.95 1.45
C ARG A 765 -74.26 -13.24 1.13
N SER A 766 -73.82 -14.50 1.28
CA SER A 766 -72.63 -15.13 0.65
C SER A 766 -71.22 -14.59 0.99
N SER A 767 -70.17 -15.40 1.07
CA SER A 767 -70.04 -16.89 1.04
C SER A 767 -68.69 -17.32 1.65
N ARG A 768 -68.68 -18.26 2.61
CA ARG A 768 -68.16 -19.66 2.51
C ARG A 768 -66.63 -19.81 2.31
N ARG A 769 -65.89 -20.67 3.04
CA ARG A 769 -66.20 -21.53 4.22
C ARG A 769 -64.89 -22.11 4.80
N PHE A 770 -64.88 -22.53 6.07
CA PHE A 770 -64.01 -23.63 6.56
C PHE A 770 -64.65 -24.98 6.08
N ASP A 771 -64.26 -26.23 6.35
CA ASP A 771 -63.92 -26.97 7.58
C ASP A 771 -63.33 -28.35 7.10
N ASP A 772 -62.49 -29.17 7.77
CA ASP A 772 -61.89 -29.19 9.13
C ASP A 772 -60.49 -29.91 9.14
N SER A 773 -60.32 -31.12 9.73
CA SER A 773 -59.01 -31.74 10.13
C SER A 773 -58.90 -33.28 9.92
N TYR A 774 -57.73 -33.86 10.31
CA TYR A 774 -57.45 -35.24 10.81
C TYR A 774 -56.58 -36.22 9.97
N SER A 775 -56.09 -37.29 10.63
CA SER A 775 -55.05 -38.27 10.22
C SER A 775 -55.57 -39.42 9.29
N ASP A 776 -54.78 -40.33 8.70
CA ASP A 776 -53.79 -41.22 9.34
C ASP A 776 -52.86 -42.04 8.40
N SER A 777 -51.84 -42.66 9.01
CA SER A 777 -51.07 -43.88 8.68
C SER A 777 -51.14 -44.53 7.26
N TYR A 778 -49.97 -44.87 6.70
CA TYR A 778 -49.59 -46.27 6.36
C TYR A 778 -48.12 -46.44 5.89
N SER A 779 -47.29 -47.19 6.62
CA SER A 779 -46.05 -47.81 6.09
C SER A 779 -45.51 -48.91 7.03
N GLY A 780 -45.73 -50.18 6.67
CA GLY A 780 -44.98 -51.33 7.20
C GLY A 780 -43.77 -51.68 6.30
N SER A 781 -42.97 -52.71 6.56
CA SER A 781 -42.89 -53.66 7.69
C SER A 781 -41.57 -54.45 7.59
N TYR A 782 -40.97 -54.83 8.74
CA TYR A 782 -39.93 -55.89 8.88
C TYR A 782 -38.57 -55.62 8.16
N SER A 783 -37.42 -56.21 8.51
CA SER A 783 -36.91 -56.90 9.72
C SER A 783 -35.40 -57.16 9.50
N GLY A 784 -34.51 -57.31 10.50
CA GLY A 784 -34.64 -57.23 11.95
C GLY A 784 -33.43 -57.88 12.65
N SER A 785 -33.33 -57.72 13.98
CA SER A 785 -32.56 -58.57 14.92
C SER A 785 -31.07 -58.87 14.66
N TYR A 786 -30.18 -58.39 15.55
CA TYR A 786 -29.82 -59.22 16.72
C TYR A 786 -29.21 -58.38 17.85
N SER A 787 -29.19 -58.97 19.06
CA SER A 787 -28.64 -58.38 20.28
C SER A 787 -27.25 -58.94 20.62
N SER A 788 -26.41 -58.14 21.28
CA SER A 788 -25.91 -58.49 22.62
C SER A 788 -25.11 -57.34 23.24
N SER A 789 -25.33 -57.09 24.52
CA SER A 789 -24.46 -56.28 25.38
C SER A 789 -23.49 -57.19 26.14
N TYR A 790 -22.24 -56.77 26.35
CA TYR A 790 -21.54 -57.17 27.58
C TYR A 790 -20.59 -56.09 28.09
N THR A 791 -20.56 -55.92 29.41
CA THR A 791 -19.78 -54.91 30.13
C THR A 791 -18.46 -55.46 30.65
N GLY A 792 -17.40 -54.65 30.61
CA GLY A 792 -16.07 -54.98 31.14
C GLY A 792 -15.55 -53.94 32.13
N SER A 793 -16.29 -53.68 33.22
CA SER A 793 -15.83 -52.81 34.32
C SER A 793 -14.80 -53.54 35.19
N TYR A 794 -13.76 -52.83 35.68
CA TYR A 794 -13.41 -52.91 37.11
C TYR A 794 -12.61 -51.69 37.60
N SER A 795 -12.84 -51.30 38.85
CA SER A 795 -12.20 -50.19 39.56
C SER A 795 -11.03 -50.66 40.44
N GLY A 796 -10.09 -49.76 40.76
CA GLY A 796 -8.85 -50.12 41.48
C GLY A 796 -8.23 -48.99 42.31
N SER A 797 -8.97 -48.39 43.22
CA SER A 797 -8.44 -47.42 44.20
C SER A 797 -7.70 -48.12 45.34
N SER A 798 -6.54 -47.59 45.82
CA SER A 798 -6.19 -47.40 47.25
C SER A 798 -4.69 -47.15 47.55
N SER A 799 -4.40 -46.66 48.77
CA SER A 799 -3.16 -46.88 49.56
C SER A 799 -1.90 -46.02 49.34
N ARG A 800 -1.94 -44.81 49.93
CA ARG A 800 -1.01 -44.26 50.96
C ARG A 800 0.49 -44.67 51.00
N SER A 801 1.30 -43.65 51.35
CA SER A 801 2.61 -43.68 52.08
C SER A 801 3.82 -44.25 51.32
N SER A 802 5.07 -43.80 51.54
CA SER A 802 5.65 -43.15 52.74
C SER A 802 6.68 -42.04 52.45
N SER A 803 6.84 -41.16 53.44
CA SER A 803 7.87 -40.14 53.66
C SER A 803 9.31 -40.41 53.16
N ARG A 804 9.99 -39.36 52.64
CA ARG A 804 11.29 -38.93 53.19
C ARG A 804 11.70 -37.49 52.86
N SER A 805 12.04 -36.79 53.94
CA SER A 805 12.64 -35.47 54.06
C SER A 805 14.04 -35.30 53.46
N SER A 806 14.33 -34.11 52.91
CA SER A 806 15.63 -33.44 53.07
C SER A 806 15.49 -31.93 52.82
N SER A 807 16.43 -31.12 53.34
CA SER A 807 16.33 -29.65 53.38
C SER A 807 17.69 -28.95 53.17
N ARG A 808 17.65 -27.80 52.47
CA ARG A 808 18.64 -26.70 52.41
C ARG A 808 18.09 -25.67 51.40
N SER A 809 17.85 -24.38 51.62
CA SER A 809 18.40 -23.30 52.47
C SER A 809 19.33 -22.33 51.72
N SER A 810 18.85 -21.10 51.48
CA SER A 810 19.62 -19.88 51.17
C SER A 810 20.51 -19.88 49.90
N SER A 811 20.78 -18.74 49.25
CA SER A 811 20.91 -17.39 49.78
C SER A 811 20.53 -16.29 48.77
N SER A 812 20.29 -15.09 49.27
CA SER A 812 20.13 -13.86 48.49
C SER A 812 21.48 -13.21 48.18
N SER A 813 21.54 -12.47 47.07
CA SER A 813 22.58 -11.47 46.82
C SER A 813 21.96 -10.26 46.12
N SER A 814 22.45 -9.06 46.46
CA SER A 814 21.91 -7.79 45.99
C SER A 814 23.04 -6.91 45.47
N TRP A 815 22.84 -6.32 44.28
CA TRP A 815 23.74 -5.31 43.72
C TRP A 815 22.95 -4.11 43.19
N ARG A 816 23.55 -2.93 43.32
CA ARG A 816 22.92 -1.64 43.02
C ARG A 816 23.43 -1.06 41.70
N THR A 817 22.54 -0.33 41.02
CA THR A 817 22.78 0.89 40.22
C THR A 817 24.13 1.05 39.49
N GLY A 818 24.08 1.04 38.16
CA GLY A 818 25.09 1.67 37.29
C GLY A 818 24.39 2.35 36.12
N SER A 819 24.46 3.69 36.05
CA SER A 819 23.87 4.45 34.94
C SER A 819 24.94 4.79 33.90
N SER A 820 24.69 4.49 32.64
CA SER A 820 25.48 4.99 31.51
C SER A 820 24.57 5.39 30.35
N SER A 821 24.61 6.67 29.98
CA SER A 821 23.89 7.20 28.83
C SER A 821 24.66 6.93 27.54
N GLY A 822 24.09 6.14 26.64
CA GLY A 822 24.61 5.89 25.30
C GLY A 822 23.63 6.36 24.23
N ARG A 823 23.90 7.51 23.61
CA ARG A 823 23.19 7.89 22.37
C ARG A 823 23.64 6.96 21.24
N TYR A 824 22.69 6.41 20.51
CA TYR A 824 22.94 5.82 19.19
C TYR A 824 22.17 6.62 18.14
N TYR A 825 22.87 6.88 17.03
CA TYR A 825 22.33 7.36 15.76
C TYR A 825 22.23 6.18 14.79
#